data_AF-A0A945GPM9-F1
#
_entry.id   AF-A0A945GPM9-F1
#
_cell.length_a   1.000
_cell.length_b   1.000
_cell.length_c   1.000
_cell.angle_alpha   90.00
_cell.angle_beta   90.00
_cell.angle_gamma   90.00
#
_symmetry.space_group_name_H-M   'P 1'
#
loop_
_entity.id
_entity.type
_entity.pdbx_description
1 polymer ?
#
loop_
_entity_poly.entity_id
_entity_poly.type
_entity_poly.pdbx_seq_one_letter_code
_entity_poly.pdbx_strand_id
1 'polypeptide(L)'
;MPTRTPRSLSKFNRTAVPAILGAVKGREMLRTVAEIVETDKWNSFDRFHETTETMVRHFEAGGAEAEVYPIQTGGRIGSGRWIIQEAADVRSATVDVVRPVRQRLLDYRENPWHVIQWGAGTPKEGLRCRLAILDSSEEIDRIGIDGLAGRIVLTRAGARGMLKKLADKGAVGVINESAVPNNPDGLEWTKFGWGAIPMGTATARLVGFVLSENQGKKLRKLVAKHGELILHLKADIRKYVGTHDVVSGIIRGAEDPQDEVWAIAHSAEPGAIDNASGVTLTLEIARVLEGLIAAGKLPRPRRTIRLLCGYECYGFFAYLERVRRLQTVLAGVCIDSVGSRPEVCGGRGEWHSTIPMSAGFVDRVGESILRSAVRRHKPGYRVCPEPFVSTSDTLIGDPGYGFPCPWITTHHQGPGRGFDAYHSSADTVKLMSAKGMETCAASMAGYLYFLADMGSREVAEIGEWETQRTLEELQRARCSQAEGHFVETGHRETMGRLQRWLWGGDRGAVLGRLEENGQQVEQACKRAVRKTKKKGRIPAGARQVPRRTAVLSPTMENVPDGIAARINSAGLKPWTLFWADGKRNIAEIAELAVCETTGSVGRKTENEKQEIALERYIEYFEGHAELGYVKLMDPKEMISRARLVADLKKLGVEPGMDLMVHSSLSSLGYVEGGADTVVDGLLAAVGKRGTLVMPSFNHKGAQVYNPMTTPTTNGAIPDAMWRRREAVRSNHPTHAMAAIGPKAEEICRDHLEVGIWAQDSPIGRLIHGGGYILALGVSHSSSTAYHVAEMSVPCSCIDMFGNIDAVVFPDGSVREVEGLAFRSGECPVPTTKLDETLNRRKLQQMGKVGNGDCSLVKGIDLWKVRREHLRRVCPTCAVEPGIRRG
;
A
#
# COMPACT_ATOMS: atom_id res chain seq x y z
N MET A 1 11.09 8.90 -32.82
CA MET A 1 12.27 9.14 -31.95
C MET A 1 11.88 8.73 -30.53
N PRO A 2 12.78 8.19 -29.69
CA PRO A 2 12.41 7.87 -28.31
C PRO A 2 11.96 9.14 -27.57
N THR A 3 10.91 9.01 -26.74
CA THR A 3 10.43 10.11 -25.90
C THR A 3 11.55 10.70 -25.05
N ARG A 4 11.77 12.01 -25.19
CA ARG A 4 12.79 12.73 -24.45
C ARG A 4 12.36 12.86 -22.98
N THR A 5 13.27 12.56 -22.06
CA THR A 5 13.05 12.76 -20.61
C THR A 5 12.64 14.21 -20.30
N PRO A 6 11.68 14.43 -19.37
CA PRO A 6 11.29 15.76 -18.89
C PRO A 6 12.47 16.66 -18.55
N ARG A 7 12.32 17.97 -18.77
CA ARG A 7 13.40 18.94 -18.56
C ARG A 7 13.79 19.03 -17.09
N SER A 8 12.80 19.06 -16.21
CA SER A 8 12.93 19.00 -14.75
C SER A 8 13.76 17.78 -14.30
N LEU A 9 13.31 16.58 -14.66
CA LEU A 9 13.99 15.31 -14.34
C LEU A 9 15.39 15.23 -14.95
N SER A 10 15.57 15.71 -16.19
CA SER A 10 16.88 15.79 -16.85
C SER A 10 17.85 16.75 -16.14
N LYS A 11 17.35 17.87 -15.62
CA LYS A 11 18.14 18.81 -14.81
C LYS A 11 18.51 18.16 -13.48
N PHE A 12 17.54 17.57 -12.77
CA PHE A 12 17.75 16.85 -11.52
C PHE A 12 18.84 15.77 -11.65
N ASN A 13 18.75 14.96 -12.71
CA ASN A 13 19.74 13.94 -13.05
C ASN A 13 21.15 14.48 -13.32
N ARG A 14 21.29 15.75 -13.66
CA ARG A 14 22.58 16.41 -13.92
C ARG A 14 23.14 17.15 -12.71
N THR A 15 22.31 17.49 -11.72
CA THR A 15 22.72 18.29 -10.56
C THR A 15 22.66 17.50 -9.25
N ALA A 16 21.48 17.01 -8.86
CA ALA A 16 21.28 16.37 -7.56
C ALA A 16 21.89 14.97 -7.50
N VAL A 17 21.69 14.14 -8.53
CA VAL A 17 22.22 12.76 -8.54
C VAL A 17 23.75 12.71 -8.36
N PRO A 18 24.57 13.55 -9.03
CA PRO A 18 26.00 13.63 -8.73
C PRO A 18 26.34 14.06 -7.30
N ALA A 19 25.60 15.00 -6.72
CA ALA A 19 25.83 15.45 -5.35
C ALA A 19 25.56 14.33 -4.33
N ILE A 20 24.48 13.58 -4.54
CA ILE A 20 24.13 12.39 -3.75
C ILE A 20 25.20 11.29 -3.93
N LEU A 21 25.62 11.00 -5.16
CA LEU A 21 26.70 10.04 -5.44
C LEU A 21 28.03 10.41 -4.77
N GLY A 22 28.30 11.71 -4.56
CA GLY A 22 29.50 12.16 -3.86
C GLY A 22 29.43 12.03 -2.33
N ALA A 23 28.23 11.78 -1.77
CA ALA A 23 27.98 11.74 -0.33
C ALA A 23 27.79 10.31 0.21
N VAL A 24 27.50 9.33 -0.65
CA VAL A 24 27.39 7.91 -0.27
C VAL A 24 28.76 7.31 0.09
N LYS A 25 28.78 6.32 0.99
CA LYS A 25 30.00 5.72 1.53
C LYS A 25 29.92 4.18 1.56
N GLY A 26 30.23 3.54 0.43
CA GLY A 26 30.04 2.10 0.25
C GLY A 26 30.83 1.22 1.22
N ARG A 27 32.05 1.61 1.60
CA ARG A 27 32.81 0.86 2.62
C ARG A 27 32.18 0.92 4.01
N GLU A 28 31.53 2.03 4.37
CA GLU A 28 30.81 2.13 5.64
C GLU A 28 29.55 1.28 5.59
N MET A 29 28.82 1.34 4.48
CA MET A 29 27.64 0.49 4.25
C MET A 29 27.97 -1.00 4.40
N LEU A 30 29.07 -1.50 3.81
CA LEU A 30 29.44 -2.91 3.98
C LEU A 30 29.76 -3.29 5.44
N ARG A 31 30.20 -2.34 6.27
CA ARG A 31 30.37 -2.56 7.72
C ARG A 31 29.02 -2.60 8.43
N THR A 32 28.09 -1.72 8.08
CA THR A 32 26.72 -1.72 8.61
C THR A 32 25.97 -3.01 8.24
N VAL A 33 26.13 -3.52 7.01
CA VAL A 33 25.60 -4.82 6.62
C VAL A 33 26.14 -5.92 7.52
N ALA A 34 27.46 -5.94 7.75
CA ALA A 34 28.07 -6.94 8.63
C ALA A 34 27.52 -6.84 10.07
N GLU A 35 27.30 -5.62 10.58
CA GLU A 35 26.73 -5.38 11.90
C GLU A 35 25.31 -5.97 12.03
N ILE A 36 24.45 -5.76 11.03
CA ILE A 36 23.08 -6.33 10.99
C ILE A 36 23.12 -7.86 10.89
N VAL A 37 23.99 -8.41 10.05
CA VAL A 37 24.14 -9.87 9.90
C VAL A 37 24.59 -10.53 11.21
N GLU A 38 25.42 -9.86 12.02
CA GLU A 38 25.91 -10.43 13.28
C GLU A 38 24.80 -10.70 14.30
N THR A 39 23.70 -9.93 14.27
CA THR A 39 22.52 -10.15 15.11
C THR A 39 21.48 -11.04 14.42
N ASP A 40 21.17 -10.80 13.14
CA ASP A 40 20.10 -11.53 12.45
C ASP A 40 20.44 -13.00 12.15
N LYS A 41 21.74 -13.36 12.01
CA LYS A 41 22.19 -14.74 11.76
C LYS A 41 21.75 -15.75 12.82
N TRP A 42 21.42 -15.29 14.02
CA TRP A 42 20.96 -16.13 15.12
C TRP A 42 19.52 -16.61 14.94
N ASN A 43 18.74 -15.98 14.04
CA ASN A 43 17.37 -16.39 13.73
C ASN A 43 16.48 -16.49 14.99
N SER A 44 16.66 -15.53 15.90
CA SER A 44 16.11 -15.51 17.26
C SER A 44 15.51 -14.14 17.56
N PHE A 45 14.34 -14.08 18.19
CA PHE A 45 13.57 -12.83 18.32
C PHE A 45 14.25 -11.80 19.21
N ASP A 46 14.84 -12.22 20.34
CA ASP A 46 15.72 -11.38 21.15
C ASP A 46 16.82 -10.68 20.34
N ARG A 47 17.44 -11.38 19.38
CA ARG A 47 18.47 -10.81 18.50
C ARG A 47 17.93 -9.87 17.43
N PHE A 48 16.72 -10.11 16.94
CA PHE A 48 16.06 -9.17 16.02
C PHE A 48 15.73 -7.83 16.69
N HIS A 49 15.50 -7.81 18.01
CA HIS A 49 15.37 -6.55 18.76
C HIS A 49 16.72 -5.81 18.91
N GLU A 50 17.85 -6.52 18.99
CA GLU A 50 19.18 -5.87 18.93
C GLU A 50 19.41 -5.20 17.56
N THR A 51 18.91 -5.81 16.47
CA THR A 51 18.91 -5.18 15.13
C THR A 51 18.03 -3.93 15.10
N THR A 52 16.91 -3.92 15.83
CA THR A 52 16.05 -2.74 15.98
C THR A 52 16.78 -1.58 16.63
N GLU A 53 17.50 -1.82 17.73
CA GLU A 53 18.33 -0.80 18.39
C GLU A 53 19.44 -0.28 17.47
N THR A 54 20.05 -1.17 16.68
CA THR A 54 21.06 -0.82 15.68
C THR A 54 20.50 0.15 14.63
N MET A 55 19.31 -0.15 14.08
CA MET A 55 18.66 0.72 13.09
C MET A 55 18.33 2.11 13.66
N VAL A 56 17.74 2.17 14.86
CA VAL A 56 17.40 3.45 15.53
C VAL A 56 18.64 4.32 15.69
N ARG A 57 19.73 3.76 16.23
CA ARG A 57 20.99 4.47 16.42
C ARG A 57 21.56 5.02 15.11
N HIS A 58 21.50 4.26 14.02
CA HIS A 58 21.99 4.71 12.71
C HIS A 58 21.12 5.82 12.12
N PHE A 59 19.80 5.76 12.26
CA PHE A 59 18.90 6.83 11.80
C PHE A 59 19.15 8.14 12.57
N GLU A 60 19.20 8.08 13.90
CA GLU A 60 19.44 9.25 14.76
C GLU A 60 20.83 9.85 14.51
N ALA A 61 21.87 9.02 14.38
CA ALA A 61 23.21 9.48 14.03
C ALA A 61 23.29 10.09 12.61
N GLY A 62 22.39 9.68 11.71
CA GLY A 62 22.21 10.25 10.38
C GLY A 62 21.46 11.59 10.37
N GLY A 63 20.86 11.99 11.50
CA GLY A 63 20.06 13.22 11.64
C GLY A 63 18.58 13.07 11.33
N ALA A 64 18.10 11.83 11.12
CA ALA A 64 16.67 11.55 10.90
C ALA A 64 15.95 11.26 12.23
N GLU A 65 14.65 11.56 12.30
CA GLU A 65 13.81 11.08 13.41
C GLU A 65 13.62 9.56 13.27
N ALA A 66 13.60 8.82 14.38
CA ALA A 66 13.39 7.38 14.42
C ALA A 66 12.15 7.01 15.24
N GLU A 67 11.29 6.15 14.70
CA GLU A 67 10.12 5.60 15.39
C GLU A 67 10.19 4.07 15.39
N VAL A 68 9.78 3.43 16.48
CA VAL A 68 9.63 1.97 16.56
C VAL A 68 8.17 1.63 16.80
N TYR A 69 7.60 0.82 15.92
CA TYR A 69 6.24 0.32 16.03
C TYR A 69 6.23 -1.17 16.36
N PRO A 70 6.01 -1.55 17.63
CA PRO A 70 5.97 -2.95 18.03
C PRO A 70 4.65 -3.61 17.60
N ILE A 71 4.76 -4.77 16.94
CA ILE A 71 3.63 -5.61 16.54
C ILE A 71 3.62 -6.86 17.41
N GLN A 72 2.58 -6.99 18.23
CA GLN A 72 2.39 -8.17 19.07
C GLN A 72 2.17 -9.44 18.23
N THR A 73 2.85 -10.52 18.61
CA THR A 73 2.57 -11.88 18.12
C THR A 73 1.29 -12.44 18.75
N GLY A 74 0.85 -13.64 18.35
CA GLY A 74 -0.32 -14.31 18.95
C GLY A 74 -1.66 -14.00 18.28
N GLY A 75 -1.66 -13.67 16.98
CA GLY A 75 -2.88 -13.43 16.21
C GLY A 75 -3.69 -14.70 15.87
N ARG A 76 -4.92 -14.50 15.37
CA ARG A 76 -5.85 -15.59 15.01
C ARG A 76 -5.56 -16.15 13.60
N ILE A 77 -5.19 -17.42 13.52
CA ILE A 77 -5.06 -18.18 12.27
C ILE A 77 -6.44 -18.28 11.56
N GLY A 78 -6.44 -18.35 10.22
CA GLY A 78 -7.65 -18.52 9.41
C GLY A 78 -8.19 -17.23 8.78
N SER A 79 -7.55 -16.09 9.04
CA SER A 79 -7.94 -14.79 8.48
C SER A 79 -7.42 -14.55 7.06
N GLY A 80 -6.49 -15.37 6.57
CA GLY A 80 -5.71 -15.07 5.36
C GLY A 80 -4.67 -13.95 5.55
N ARG A 81 -4.30 -13.58 6.78
CA ARG A 81 -3.18 -12.64 7.05
C ARG A 81 -1.92 -13.40 7.46
N TRP A 82 -0.76 -12.85 7.14
CA TRP A 82 0.50 -13.28 7.76
C TRP A 82 0.50 -12.91 9.24
N ILE A 83 0.68 -13.91 10.10
CA ILE A 83 0.60 -13.76 11.55
C ILE A 83 1.67 -14.64 12.17
N ILE A 84 2.51 -14.05 13.03
CA ILE A 84 3.41 -14.80 13.92
C ILE A 84 2.61 -15.25 15.13
N GLN A 85 2.45 -16.57 15.29
CA GLN A 85 1.71 -17.13 16.43
C GLN A 85 2.49 -17.01 17.74
N GLU A 86 3.75 -17.43 17.73
CA GLU A 86 4.66 -17.34 18.88
C GLU A 86 6.02 -16.85 18.39
N ALA A 87 6.59 -15.87 19.11
CA ALA A 87 8.00 -15.56 19.01
C ALA A 87 8.82 -16.75 19.54
N ALA A 88 10.06 -16.90 19.06
CA ALA A 88 10.95 -17.98 19.48
C ALA A 88 12.37 -17.47 19.72
N ASP A 89 12.84 -17.60 20.96
CA ASP A 89 14.24 -17.37 21.31
C ASP A 89 15.01 -18.69 21.29
N VAL A 90 16.10 -18.77 20.53
CA VAL A 90 16.97 -19.95 20.45
C VAL A 90 18.21 -19.71 21.31
N ARG A 91 18.30 -20.39 22.46
CA ARG A 91 19.39 -20.18 23.43
C ARG A 91 20.58 -21.10 23.21
N SER A 92 20.31 -22.35 22.84
CA SER A 92 21.32 -23.34 22.50
C SER A 92 20.69 -24.53 21.79
N ALA A 93 21.46 -25.18 20.92
CA ALA A 93 21.07 -26.46 20.37
C ALA A 93 22.29 -27.29 19.97
N THR A 94 22.27 -28.60 20.26
CA THR A 94 23.30 -29.55 19.88
C THR A 94 22.69 -30.85 19.38
N VAL A 95 23.37 -31.49 18.43
CA VAL A 95 23.08 -32.86 18.02
C VAL A 95 24.36 -33.67 18.12
N ASP A 96 24.31 -34.76 18.88
CA ASP A 96 25.44 -35.65 19.12
C ASP A 96 25.09 -37.07 18.66
N VAL A 97 25.95 -37.74 17.89
CA VAL A 97 25.94 -39.19 17.80
C VAL A 97 26.50 -39.71 19.13
N VAL A 98 25.71 -40.51 19.85
CA VAL A 98 26.12 -41.10 21.14
C VAL A 98 26.38 -42.60 21.07
N ARG A 99 25.87 -43.27 20.02
CA ARG A 99 26.16 -44.68 19.72
C ARG A 99 26.12 -44.92 18.20
N PRO A 100 27.03 -45.75 17.65
CA PRO A 100 28.13 -46.45 18.33
C PRO A 100 29.40 -45.61 18.51
N VAL A 101 29.48 -44.45 17.86
CA VAL A 101 30.56 -43.48 18.03
C VAL A 101 30.08 -42.28 18.84
N ARG A 102 31.00 -41.60 19.53
CA ARG A 102 30.72 -40.31 20.17
C ARG A 102 31.23 -39.19 19.26
N GLN A 103 30.31 -38.45 18.66
CA GLN A 103 30.67 -37.38 17.73
C GLN A 103 29.61 -36.27 17.75
N ARG A 104 30.05 -35.03 17.94
CA ARG A 104 29.24 -33.82 17.74
C ARG A 104 28.94 -33.63 16.24
N LEU A 105 27.67 -33.46 15.89
CA LEU A 105 27.24 -33.17 14.52
C LEU A 105 27.07 -31.67 14.27
N LEU A 106 26.45 -30.97 15.23
CA LEU A 106 26.23 -29.53 15.16
C LEU A 106 26.17 -28.89 16.55
N ASP A 107 26.57 -27.63 16.64
CA ASP A 107 26.38 -26.74 17.80
C ASP A 107 25.93 -25.37 17.31
N TYR A 108 24.75 -24.94 17.76
CA TYR A 108 24.15 -23.64 17.42
C TYR A 108 25.04 -22.46 17.86
N ARG A 109 25.80 -22.60 18.96
CA ARG A 109 26.68 -21.53 19.44
C ARG A 109 27.90 -21.34 18.54
N GLU A 110 28.29 -22.37 17.80
CA GLU A 110 29.36 -22.30 16.81
C GLU A 110 28.83 -21.83 15.46
N ASN A 111 27.65 -22.32 15.05
CA ASN A 111 26.99 -21.92 13.81
C ASN A 111 25.46 -21.89 13.97
N PRO A 112 24.84 -20.70 14.02
CA PRO A 112 23.42 -20.58 14.34
C PRO A 112 22.47 -21.05 13.22
N TRP A 113 22.97 -21.25 12.00
CA TRP A 113 22.19 -21.69 10.84
C TRP A 113 21.72 -23.14 10.93
N HIS A 114 22.13 -23.87 11.97
CA HIS A 114 21.75 -25.26 12.19
C HIS A 114 20.33 -25.46 12.72
N VAL A 115 19.61 -24.42 13.14
CA VAL A 115 18.28 -24.55 13.76
C VAL A 115 17.18 -24.03 12.82
N ILE A 116 16.15 -24.84 12.61
CA ILE A 116 14.96 -24.44 11.84
C ILE A 116 14.09 -23.53 12.71
N GLN A 117 13.71 -22.37 12.17
CA GLN A 117 12.86 -21.42 12.89
C GLN A 117 11.49 -22.04 13.22
N TRP A 118 10.96 -21.70 14.40
CA TRP A 118 9.71 -22.20 14.98
C TRP A 118 9.68 -23.71 15.30
N GLY A 119 10.84 -24.38 15.33
CA GLY A 119 10.97 -25.71 15.91
C GLY A 119 10.61 -25.75 17.40
N ALA A 120 10.30 -26.96 17.90
CA ALA A 120 10.09 -27.21 19.32
C ALA A 120 11.43 -27.33 20.07
N GLY A 121 11.43 -26.96 21.35
CA GLY A 121 12.54 -27.29 22.27
C GLY A 121 12.47 -28.74 22.75
N THR A 122 13.59 -29.26 23.23
CA THR A 122 13.66 -30.56 23.91
C THR A 122 13.44 -30.40 25.42
N PRO A 123 13.10 -31.48 26.16
CA PRO A 123 13.30 -31.51 27.61
C PRO A 123 14.74 -31.15 28.01
N LYS A 124 14.94 -30.73 29.27
CA LYS A 124 16.23 -30.22 29.78
C LYS A 124 17.37 -31.23 29.65
N GLU A 125 17.07 -32.50 29.83
CA GLU A 125 17.99 -33.63 29.68
C GLU A 125 18.31 -33.97 28.21
N GLY A 126 17.51 -33.47 27.26
CA GLY A 126 17.57 -33.77 25.84
C GLY A 126 16.87 -35.09 25.47
N LEU A 127 16.73 -35.35 24.18
CA LEU A 127 16.06 -36.55 23.65
C LEU A 127 17.07 -37.52 23.04
N ARG A 128 16.98 -38.81 23.38
CA ARG A 128 17.72 -39.87 22.70
C ARG A 128 16.82 -40.55 21.69
N CYS A 129 17.22 -40.53 20.42
CA CYS A 129 16.39 -41.03 19.33
C CYS A 129 17.22 -41.78 18.28
N ARG A 130 16.57 -42.69 17.57
CA ARG A 130 17.19 -43.38 16.42
C ARG A 130 17.13 -42.52 15.18
N LEU A 131 18.17 -42.53 14.37
CA LEU A 131 18.16 -41.85 13.07
C LEU A 131 17.44 -42.71 12.02
N ALA A 132 16.49 -42.10 11.31
CA ALA A 132 15.91 -42.63 10.08
C ALA A 132 16.30 -41.74 8.90
N ILE A 133 16.51 -42.33 7.72
CA ILE A 133 16.79 -41.59 6.48
C ILE A 133 15.58 -41.77 5.58
N LEU A 134 14.92 -40.68 5.21
CA LEU A 134 13.77 -40.65 4.32
C LEU A 134 13.93 -39.46 3.37
N ASP A 135 14.11 -39.72 2.08
CA ASP A 135 14.45 -38.71 1.08
C ASP A 135 13.27 -38.38 0.14
N SER A 136 12.08 -38.95 0.38
CA SER A 136 10.87 -38.57 -0.33
C SER A 136 9.62 -38.58 0.54
N SER A 137 8.61 -37.83 0.09
CA SER A 137 7.30 -37.83 0.73
C SER A 137 6.62 -39.20 0.64
N GLU A 138 6.79 -39.90 -0.48
CA GLU A 138 6.18 -41.21 -0.72
C GLU A 138 6.72 -42.28 0.25
N GLU A 139 7.99 -42.17 0.64
CA GLU A 139 8.58 -43.03 1.67
C GLU A 139 7.88 -42.85 3.02
N ILE A 140 7.60 -41.60 3.41
CA ILE A 140 6.89 -41.28 4.66
C ILE A 140 5.43 -41.75 4.60
N ASP A 141 4.78 -41.59 3.45
CA ASP A 141 3.36 -41.96 3.27
C ASP A 141 3.13 -43.47 3.46
N ARG A 142 4.11 -44.31 3.10
CA ARG A 142 4.07 -45.77 3.30
C ARG A 142 4.23 -46.21 4.76
N ILE A 143 4.70 -45.33 5.63
CA ILE A 143 4.89 -45.64 7.05
C ILE A 143 3.53 -45.61 7.74
N GLY A 144 3.25 -46.60 8.60
CA GLY A 144 2.04 -46.60 9.43
C GLY A 144 1.99 -45.42 10.39
N ILE A 145 0.82 -45.16 10.98
CA ILE A 145 0.69 -44.21 12.10
C ILE A 145 1.70 -44.62 13.19
N ASP A 146 2.38 -43.63 13.78
CA ASP A 146 3.44 -43.82 14.80
C ASP A 146 4.67 -44.66 14.38
N GLY A 147 4.83 -45.00 13.10
CA GLY A 147 5.98 -45.79 12.63
C GLY A 147 7.34 -45.09 12.78
N LEU A 148 7.35 -43.78 13.06
CA LEU A 148 8.54 -42.98 13.37
C LEU A 148 8.68 -42.63 14.87
N ALA A 149 7.88 -43.25 15.74
CA ALA A 149 7.98 -43.04 17.19
C ALA A 149 9.42 -43.21 17.71
N GLY A 150 9.92 -42.19 18.42
CA GLY A 150 11.29 -42.17 18.96
C GLY A 150 12.39 -42.02 17.90
N ARG A 151 12.05 -41.63 16.67
CA ARG A 151 13.00 -41.43 15.57
C ARG A 151 13.10 -39.97 15.16
N ILE A 152 14.31 -39.56 14.79
CA ILE A 152 14.59 -38.31 14.07
C ILE A 152 14.85 -38.65 12.60
N VAL A 153 14.30 -37.86 11.69
CA VAL A 153 14.42 -38.09 10.25
C VAL A 153 15.47 -37.18 9.63
N LEU A 154 16.47 -37.74 8.94
CA LEU A 154 17.32 -37.01 8.00
C LEU A 154 16.69 -37.08 6.61
N THR A 155 16.60 -35.95 5.92
CA THR A 155 15.89 -35.86 4.64
C THR A 155 16.45 -34.81 3.70
N ARG A 156 16.35 -35.06 2.39
CA ARG A 156 16.55 -34.09 1.31
C ARG A 156 15.26 -33.55 0.69
N ALA A 157 14.09 -34.04 1.11
CA ALA A 157 12.81 -33.66 0.52
C ALA A 157 12.23 -32.34 1.06
N GLY A 158 12.99 -31.60 1.89
CA GLY A 158 12.58 -30.34 2.49
C GLY A 158 11.68 -30.52 3.72
N ALA A 159 12.21 -30.16 4.89
CA ALA A 159 11.52 -30.36 6.17
C ALA A 159 10.16 -29.63 6.28
N ARG A 160 10.03 -28.45 5.66
CA ARG A 160 8.80 -27.63 5.74
C ARG A 160 7.58 -28.33 5.16
N GLY A 161 7.69 -28.87 3.94
CA GLY A 161 6.57 -29.53 3.26
C GLY A 161 6.14 -30.84 3.92
N MET A 162 7.02 -31.44 4.73
CA MET A 162 6.78 -32.73 5.38
C MET A 162 6.41 -32.61 6.86
N LEU A 163 6.37 -31.38 7.42
CA LEU A 163 6.18 -31.14 8.85
C LEU A 163 4.99 -31.92 9.43
N LYS A 164 3.81 -31.83 8.80
CA LYS A 164 2.61 -32.55 9.25
C LYS A 164 2.79 -34.06 9.17
N LYS A 165 3.29 -34.55 8.03
CA LYS A 165 3.46 -35.98 7.79
C LYS A 165 4.40 -36.59 8.82
N LEU A 166 5.54 -35.96 9.07
CA LEU A 166 6.50 -36.40 10.07
C LEU A 166 5.90 -36.41 11.48
N ALA A 167 5.13 -35.38 11.84
CA ALA A 167 4.44 -35.32 13.13
C ALA A 167 3.36 -36.41 13.27
N ASP A 168 2.50 -36.61 12.26
CA ASP A 168 1.43 -37.63 12.25
C ASP A 168 1.99 -39.07 12.32
N LYS A 169 3.23 -39.29 11.86
CA LYS A 169 3.92 -40.58 11.95
C LYS A 169 4.73 -40.73 13.25
N GLY A 170 4.69 -39.77 14.16
CA GLY A 170 5.32 -39.84 15.48
C GLY A 170 6.81 -39.49 15.53
N ALA A 171 7.37 -38.86 14.49
CA ALA A 171 8.77 -38.42 14.52
C ALA A 171 9.01 -37.41 15.66
N VAL A 172 10.17 -37.47 16.32
CA VAL A 172 10.54 -36.50 17.37
C VAL A 172 11.19 -35.23 16.81
N GLY A 173 11.68 -35.30 15.57
CA GLY A 173 12.33 -34.18 14.92
C GLY A 173 12.77 -34.50 13.49
N VAL A 174 13.37 -33.50 12.85
CA VAL A 174 13.87 -33.59 11.47
C VAL A 174 15.21 -32.87 11.34
N ILE A 175 16.10 -33.44 10.53
CA ILE A 175 17.33 -32.85 10.06
C ILE A 175 17.18 -32.65 8.55
N ASN A 176 17.06 -31.39 8.14
CA ASN A 176 17.03 -31.00 6.74
C ASN A 176 18.45 -31.01 6.18
N GLU A 177 18.69 -31.81 5.15
CA GLU A 177 19.93 -31.83 4.39
C GLU A 177 19.67 -31.20 3.02
N SER A 178 20.18 -30.00 2.83
CA SER A 178 20.01 -29.25 1.59
C SER A 178 21.35 -28.91 0.95
N ALA A 179 21.38 -28.96 -0.38
CA ALA A 179 22.53 -28.51 -1.14
C ALA A 179 22.42 -27.00 -1.38
N VAL A 180 23.44 -26.25 -0.98
CA VAL A 180 23.61 -24.86 -1.41
C VAL A 180 24.41 -24.89 -2.71
N PRO A 181 23.89 -24.33 -3.83
CA PRO A 181 24.57 -24.34 -5.11
C PRO A 181 26.03 -23.86 -5.01
N ASN A 182 26.96 -24.66 -5.56
CA ASN A 182 28.40 -24.39 -5.54
C ASN A 182 29.02 -24.23 -4.15
N ASN A 183 28.31 -24.57 -3.06
CA ASN A 183 28.80 -24.48 -1.69
C ASN A 183 28.30 -25.67 -0.84
N PRO A 184 28.95 -26.85 -0.93
CA PRO A 184 28.49 -28.06 -0.22
C PRO A 184 28.63 -28.00 1.31
N ASP A 185 29.29 -26.97 1.85
CA ASP A 185 29.39 -26.70 3.29
C ASP A 185 28.41 -25.60 3.76
N GLY A 186 27.69 -24.96 2.83
CA GLY A 186 26.65 -23.99 3.15
C GLY A 186 25.44 -24.64 3.83
N LEU A 187 24.80 -23.89 4.73
CA LEU A 187 23.57 -24.29 5.42
C LEU A 187 22.40 -23.49 4.87
N GLU A 188 21.33 -24.17 4.44
CA GLU A 188 20.09 -23.54 4.04
C GLU A 188 19.39 -22.91 5.25
N TRP A 189 18.89 -21.69 5.09
CA TRP A 189 17.97 -21.11 6.05
C TRP A 189 16.57 -21.68 5.86
N THR A 190 16.06 -22.34 6.88
CA THR A 190 14.77 -23.03 6.84
C THR A 190 13.86 -22.54 7.95
N LYS A 191 12.58 -22.39 7.62
CA LYS A 191 11.49 -22.12 8.56
C LYS A 191 10.39 -23.17 8.41
N PHE A 192 9.68 -23.50 9.49
CA PHE A 192 8.50 -24.38 9.42
C PHE A 192 7.24 -23.72 8.83
N GLY A 193 7.26 -22.43 8.48
CA GLY A 193 6.19 -21.70 7.78
C GLY A 193 6.67 -20.35 7.21
N TRP A 194 5.82 -19.59 6.52
CA TRP A 194 6.00 -18.15 6.25
C TRP A 194 4.81 -17.46 6.88
N GLY A 195 4.81 -17.32 8.19
CA GLY A 195 3.70 -16.67 8.85
C GLY A 195 3.70 -17.09 10.30
N ALA A 196 3.19 -18.30 10.40
CA ALA A 196 3.28 -19.24 11.47
C ALA A 196 3.31 -20.61 10.79
N ILE A 197 3.22 -21.66 11.60
CA ILE A 197 2.97 -23.00 11.10
C ILE A 197 1.55 -23.03 10.48
N PRO A 198 1.36 -23.50 9.23
CA PRO A 198 0.05 -23.59 8.60
C PRO A 198 -1.01 -24.25 9.50
N MET A 199 -2.29 -23.89 9.33
CA MET A 199 -3.36 -24.33 10.24
C MET A 199 -3.42 -25.86 10.40
N GLY A 200 -3.33 -26.59 9.28
CA GLY A 200 -3.32 -28.07 9.29
C GLY A 200 -2.09 -28.68 9.96
N THR A 201 -1.05 -27.89 10.24
CA THR A 201 0.22 -28.35 10.81
C THR A 201 0.50 -27.74 12.19
N ALA A 202 -0.33 -26.82 12.68
CA ALA A 202 -0.11 -26.06 13.91
C ALA A 202 0.01 -26.91 15.20
N THR A 203 -0.49 -28.16 15.19
CA THR A 203 -0.32 -29.12 16.29
C THR A 203 1.02 -29.86 16.24
N ALA A 204 1.80 -29.75 15.16
CA ALA A 204 3.09 -30.41 15.02
C ALA A 204 4.13 -29.84 16.01
N ARG A 205 4.80 -30.73 16.73
CA ARG A 205 5.82 -30.39 17.74
C ARG A 205 7.14 -31.10 17.42
N LEU A 206 7.79 -30.70 16.32
CA LEU A 206 9.07 -31.26 15.90
C LEU A 206 10.23 -30.34 16.28
N VAL A 207 11.33 -30.93 16.76
CA VAL A 207 12.63 -30.25 16.80
C VAL A 207 13.21 -30.25 15.38
N GLY A 208 13.70 -29.11 14.89
CA GLY A 208 14.17 -28.97 13.51
C GLY A 208 15.62 -28.51 13.44
N PHE A 209 16.42 -29.22 12.64
CA PHE A 209 17.83 -28.92 12.41
C PHE A 209 18.16 -28.87 10.91
N VAL A 210 19.28 -28.24 10.56
CA VAL A 210 19.83 -28.20 9.21
C VAL A 210 21.26 -28.73 9.21
N LEU A 211 21.63 -29.51 8.21
CA LEU A 211 23.01 -29.90 7.91
C LEU A 211 23.36 -29.51 6.47
N SER A 212 24.64 -29.20 6.26
CA SER A 212 25.17 -29.00 4.91
C SER A 212 25.23 -30.34 4.16
N GLU A 213 25.33 -30.28 2.83
CA GLU A 213 25.48 -31.48 2.01
C GLU A 213 26.66 -32.36 2.47
N ASN A 214 27.81 -31.75 2.78
CA ASN A 214 28.98 -32.48 3.26
C ASN A 214 28.76 -33.09 4.65
N GLN A 215 28.09 -32.39 5.57
CA GLN A 215 27.75 -32.93 6.89
C GLN A 215 26.75 -34.09 6.76
N GLY A 216 25.72 -33.95 5.92
CA GLY A 216 24.76 -35.01 5.61
C GLY A 216 25.44 -36.23 5.00
N LYS A 217 26.33 -36.06 4.01
CA LYS A 217 27.16 -37.13 3.44
C LYS A 217 28.00 -37.84 4.52
N LYS A 218 28.61 -37.11 5.45
CA LYS A 218 29.37 -37.70 6.57
C LYS A 218 28.46 -38.53 7.48
N LEU A 219 27.28 -38.01 7.85
CA LEU A 219 26.33 -38.71 8.69
C LEU A 219 25.79 -39.98 8.02
N ARG A 220 25.48 -39.93 6.73
CA ARG A 220 25.06 -41.10 5.94
C ARG A 220 26.16 -42.17 5.85
N LYS A 221 27.42 -41.78 5.69
CA LYS A 221 28.56 -42.71 5.76
C LYS A 221 28.64 -43.41 7.12
N LEU A 222 28.36 -42.71 8.21
CA LEU A 222 28.29 -43.33 9.55
C LEU A 222 27.14 -44.35 9.65
N VAL A 223 25.96 -44.02 9.12
CA VAL A 223 24.82 -44.97 9.05
C VAL A 223 25.21 -46.20 8.22
N ALA A 224 25.78 -46.01 7.04
CA ALA A 224 26.20 -47.12 6.17
C ALA A 224 27.26 -48.02 6.84
N LYS A 225 28.16 -47.44 7.63
CA LYS A 225 29.22 -48.17 8.35
C LYS A 225 28.68 -48.95 9.57
N HIS A 226 27.71 -48.40 10.28
CA HIS A 226 27.32 -48.88 11.60
C HIS A 226 25.88 -49.45 11.69
N GLY A 227 25.09 -49.34 10.62
CA GLY A 227 23.70 -49.77 10.54
C GLY A 227 22.74 -48.81 11.23
N GLU A 228 22.84 -48.66 12.55
CA GLU A 228 21.96 -47.81 13.35
C GLU A 228 22.76 -46.76 14.13
N LEU A 229 22.28 -45.52 14.13
CA LEU A 229 22.82 -44.44 14.96
C LEU A 229 21.78 -43.99 15.99
N ILE A 230 22.25 -43.78 17.22
CA ILE A 230 21.48 -43.12 18.28
C ILE A 230 22.02 -41.71 18.42
N LEU A 231 21.14 -40.73 18.25
CA LEU A 231 21.43 -39.32 18.44
C LEU A 231 20.92 -38.84 19.81
N HIS A 232 21.63 -37.90 20.40
CA HIS A 232 21.17 -37.11 21.54
C HIS A 232 20.95 -35.67 21.07
N LEU A 233 19.69 -35.24 21.13
CA LEU A 233 19.24 -33.92 20.73
C LEU A 233 19.08 -33.05 21.97
N LYS A 234 19.63 -31.84 21.95
CA LYS A 234 19.32 -30.80 22.93
C LYS A 234 18.99 -29.54 22.18
N ALA A 235 17.85 -28.92 22.49
CA ALA A 235 17.45 -27.62 21.97
C ALA A 235 16.69 -26.85 23.05
N ASP A 236 17.27 -25.75 23.54
CA ASP A 236 16.62 -24.81 24.44
C ASP A 236 16.01 -23.68 23.61
N ILE A 237 14.72 -23.83 23.29
CA ILE A 237 13.94 -22.88 22.50
C ILE A 237 12.76 -22.40 23.34
N ARG A 238 12.72 -21.10 23.61
CA ARG A 238 11.63 -20.47 24.37
C ARG A 238 10.61 -19.90 23.39
N LYS A 239 9.40 -20.44 23.40
CA LYS A 239 8.26 -19.86 22.68
C LYS A 239 7.42 -18.98 23.60
N TYR A 240 6.97 -17.84 23.10
CA TYR A 240 6.17 -16.89 23.88
C TYR A 240 5.36 -15.95 22.98
N VAL A 241 4.38 -15.25 23.57
CA VAL A 241 3.73 -14.10 22.96
C VAL A 241 4.62 -12.87 23.22
N GLY A 242 5.24 -12.34 22.17
CA GLY A 242 6.16 -11.22 22.21
C GLY A 242 5.79 -10.16 21.18
N THR A 243 6.79 -9.43 20.68
CA THR A 243 6.64 -8.47 19.58
C THR A 243 7.67 -8.73 18.50
N HIS A 244 7.40 -8.20 17.32
CA HIS A 244 8.40 -7.90 16.31
C HIS A 244 8.17 -6.45 15.85
N ASP A 245 9.22 -5.78 15.40
CA ASP A 245 9.16 -4.33 15.24
C ASP A 245 9.13 -3.90 13.77
N VAL A 246 8.49 -2.76 13.53
CA VAL A 246 8.69 -1.95 12.33
C VAL A 246 9.42 -0.69 12.75
N VAL A 247 10.62 -0.48 12.23
CA VAL A 247 11.44 0.71 12.47
C VAL A 247 11.25 1.69 11.32
N SER A 248 11.03 2.96 11.65
CA SER A 248 10.84 4.02 10.68
C SER A 248 11.88 5.11 10.88
N GLY A 249 12.70 5.38 9.86
CA GLY A 249 13.47 6.62 9.73
C GLY A 249 12.63 7.69 9.02
N ILE A 250 12.68 8.94 9.48
CA ILE A 250 11.87 10.04 8.94
C ILE A 250 12.77 11.23 8.62
N ILE A 251 12.79 11.60 7.34
CA ILE A 251 13.37 12.85 6.84
C ILE A 251 12.19 13.81 6.66
N ARG A 252 11.98 14.70 7.63
CA ARG A 252 10.80 15.57 7.67
C ARG A 252 10.79 16.55 6.49
N GLY A 253 9.64 16.67 5.84
CA GLY A 253 9.39 17.66 4.79
C GLY A 253 9.40 19.09 5.33
N ALA A 254 9.74 20.07 4.49
CA ALA A 254 9.77 21.48 4.86
C ALA A 254 8.37 22.10 4.97
N GLU A 255 7.42 21.64 4.15
CA GLU A 255 6.14 22.31 3.95
C GLU A 255 4.98 21.49 4.50
N ASP A 256 4.79 20.24 4.04
CA ASP A 256 3.72 19.35 4.53
C ASP A 256 4.32 18.05 5.07
N PRO A 257 4.40 17.88 6.40
CA PRO A 257 4.99 16.69 6.99
C PRO A 257 4.06 15.45 6.96
N GLN A 258 2.77 15.60 6.62
CA GLN A 258 1.81 14.47 6.53
C GLN A 258 1.78 13.81 5.16
N ASP A 259 2.22 14.51 4.12
CA ASP A 259 2.34 13.96 2.77
C ASP A 259 3.68 13.24 2.64
N GLU A 260 3.66 11.96 2.26
CA GLU A 260 4.82 11.07 2.40
C GLU A 260 5.12 10.27 1.12
N VAL A 261 6.42 10.07 0.86
CA VAL A 261 6.94 9.02 -0.05
C VAL A 261 7.80 8.03 0.72
N TRP A 262 7.73 6.75 0.36
CA TRP A 262 8.29 5.68 1.21
C TRP A 262 9.41 4.89 0.55
N ALA A 263 10.40 4.49 1.33
CA ALA A 263 11.20 3.30 1.06
C ALA A 263 10.77 2.20 2.01
N ILE A 264 10.69 0.97 1.52
CA ILE A 264 10.47 -0.20 2.38
C ILE A 264 11.61 -1.20 2.17
N ALA A 265 12.11 -1.77 3.25
CA ALA A 265 13.11 -2.83 3.23
C ALA A 265 12.75 -3.85 4.32
N HIS A 266 12.65 -5.13 3.99
CA HIS A 266 12.39 -6.11 5.05
C HIS A 266 13.64 -6.32 5.91
N SER A 267 13.42 -6.73 7.17
CA SER A 267 14.46 -7.02 8.18
C SER A 267 14.21 -8.38 8.84
N ALA A 268 15.06 -8.80 9.78
CA ALA A 268 14.96 -10.06 10.52
C ALA A 268 15.20 -11.31 9.64
N GLU A 269 16.20 -11.20 8.76
CA GLU A 269 16.72 -12.29 7.94
C GLU A 269 18.25 -12.34 7.97
N PRO A 270 18.85 -13.54 7.98
CA PRO A 270 20.25 -13.71 8.38
C PRO A 270 21.30 -13.37 7.31
N GLY A 271 20.90 -13.11 6.05
CA GLY A 271 21.82 -12.94 4.91
C GLY A 271 22.33 -11.51 4.71
N ALA A 272 23.49 -11.39 4.06
CA ALA A 272 24.11 -10.10 3.78
C ALA A 272 23.46 -9.35 2.61
N ILE A 273 23.21 -10.04 1.49
CA ILE A 273 22.46 -9.48 0.35
C ILE A 273 20.98 -9.49 0.71
N ASP A 274 20.47 -10.63 1.17
CA ASP A 274 19.07 -10.80 1.56
C ASP A 274 18.95 -10.93 3.10
N ASN A 275 18.64 -9.88 3.85
CA ASN A 275 18.12 -8.56 3.44
C ASN A 275 18.89 -7.36 4.02
N ALA A 276 19.98 -7.62 4.75
CA ALA A 276 20.73 -6.60 5.47
C ALA A 276 21.23 -5.46 4.56
N SER A 277 21.44 -5.76 3.27
CA SER A 277 21.76 -4.76 2.24
C SER A 277 20.66 -3.71 2.04
N GLY A 278 19.39 -4.12 1.97
CA GLY A 278 18.24 -3.23 1.80
C GLY A 278 18.03 -2.35 3.02
N VAL A 279 18.07 -2.94 4.21
CA VAL A 279 18.02 -2.20 5.50
C VAL A 279 19.13 -1.16 5.55
N THR A 280 20.39 -1.55 5.28
CA THR A 280 21.53 -0.62 5.27
C THR A 280 21.34 0.52 4.26
N LEU A 281 20.73 0.23 3.12
CA LEU A 281 20.48 1.24 2.10
C LEU A 281 19.51 2.32 2.60
N THR A 282 18.49 1.95 3.39
CA THR A 282 17.60 2.93 4.03
C THR A 282 18.33 3.83 5.02
N LEU A 283 19.20 3.26 5.87
CA LEU A 283 20.03 4.00 6.83
C LEU A 283 20.94 5.01 6.10
N GLU A 284 21.54 4.58 4.98
CA GLU A 284 22.41 5.45 4.18
C GLU A 284 21.63 6.57 3.46
N ILE A 285 20.40 6.31 2.99
CA ILE A 285 19.53 7.35 2.41
C ILE A 285 19.30 8.46 3.44
N ALA A 286 18.95 8.11 4.68
CA ALA A 286 18.75 9.07 5.76
C ALA A 286 19.98 9.95 5.96
N ARG A 287 21.12 9.32 6.21
CA ARG A 287 22.40 10.00 6.47
C ARG A 287 22.82 10.91 5.32
N VAL A 288 22.63 10.47 4.08
CA VAL A 288 23.04 11.25 2.89
C VAL A 288 22.13 12.45 2.69
N LEU A 289 20.82 12.27 2.75
CA LEU A 289 19.88 13.35 2.49
C LEU A 289 19.92 14.41 3.60
N GLU A 290 19.83 14.03 4.87
CA GLU A 290 19.95 14.98 5.99
C GLU A 290 21.32 15.67 6.00
N GLY A 291 22.41 14.93 5.71
CA GLY A 291 23.74 15.53 5.60
C GLY A 291 23.87 16.56 4.46
N LEU A 292 23.29 16.29 3.29
CA LEU A 292 23.28 17.24 2.17
C LEU A 292 22.38 18.45 2.43
N ILE A 293 21.26 18.26 3.14
CA ILE A 293 20.35 19.33 3.55
C ILE A 293 21.04 20.24 4.57
N ALA A 294 21.63 19.67 5.63
CA ALA A 294 22.38 20.40 6.63
C ALA A 294 23.57 21.19 6.04
N ALA A 295 24.20 20.63 4.99
CA ALA A 295 25.28 21.30 4.27
C ALA A 295 24.80 22.34 3.23
N GLY A 296 23.49 22.57 3.07
CA GLY A 296 22.92 23.51 2.09
C GLY A 296 23.11 23.10 0.62
N LYS A 297 23.46 21.84 0.35
CA LYS A 297 23.69 21.32 -1.01
C LYS A 297 22.42 20.83 -1.68
N LEU A 298 21.42 20.45 -0.88
CA LEU A 298 20.05 20.20 -1.31
C LEU A 298 19.11 21.00 -0.40
N PRO A 299 18.04 21.61 -0.94
CA PRO A 299 16.98 22.11 -0.08
C PRO A 299 16.27 20.95 0.62
N ARG A 300 15.61 21.22 1.73
CA ARG A 300 14.71 20.23 2.34
C ARG A 300 13.50 20.04 1.39
N PRO A 301 13.10 18.80 1.08
CA PRO A 301 11.97 18.56 0.16
C PRO A 301 10.66 19.05 0.76
N ARG A 302 9.68 19.39 -0.08
CA ARG A 302 8.34 19.82 0.37
C ARG A 302 7.65 18.81 1.29
N ARG A 303 7.81 17.52 0.98
CA ARG A 303 7.13 16.39 1.61
C ARG A 303 8.10 15.50 2.37
N THR A 304 7.57 14.73 3.31
CA THR A 304 8.36 13.81 4.13
C THR A 304 8.80 12.58 3.33
N ILE A 305 10.04 12.14 3.55
CA ILE A 305 10.52 10.83 3.10
C ILE A 305 10.56 9.91 4.32
N ARG A 306 9.85 8.78 4.24
CA ARG A 306 9.80 7.77 5.29
C ARG A 306 10.51 6.50 4.85
N LEU A 307 11.30 5.92 5.74
CA LEU A 307 12.18 4.79 5.49
C LEU A 307 11.80 3.66 6.45
N LEU A 308 10.98 2.72 5.98
CA LEU A 308 10.41 1.66 6.81
C LEU A 308 11.21 0.36 6.69
N CYS A 309 11.66 -0.15 7.83
CA CYS A 309 12.24 -1.48 7.96
C CYS A 309 11.31 -2.34 8.82
N GLY A 310 10.99 -3.55 8.37
CA GLY A 310 10.11 -4.42 9.16
C GLY A 310 10.21 -5.88 8.77
N TYR A 311 9.76 -6.77 9.64
CA TYR A 311 9.77 -8.20 9.37
C TYR A 311 9.00 -8.51 8.07
N GLU A 312 9.66 -9.12 7.08
CA GLU A 312 9.09 -9.53 5.78
C GLU A 312 7.72 -10.17 5.96
N CYS A 313 6.73 -9.87 5.12
CA CYS A 313 5.36 -10.38 5.21
C CYS A 313 4.50 -9.85 6.39
N TYR A 314 5.08 -9.49 7.54
CA TYR A 314 4.30 -9.19 8.75
C TYR A 314 4.23 -7.71 9.07
N GLY A 315 5.38 -7.04 8.96
CA GLY A 315 5.57 -5.68 9.44
C GLY A 315 4.69 -4.70 8.69
N PHE A 316 4.88 -4.61 7.37
CA PHE A 316 4.27 -3.56 6.56
C PHE A 316 2.74 -3.64 6.51
N PHE A 317 2.18 -4.84 6.39
CA PHE A 317 0.74 -5.02 6.33
C PHE A 317 0.06 -4.69 7.67
N ALA A 318 0.60 -5.20 8.78
CA ALA A 318 0.08 -4.87 10.10
C ALA A 318 0.24 -3.36 10.40
N TYR A 319 1.35 -2.75 9.98
CA TYR A 319 1.58 -1.32 10.11
C TYR A 319 0.52 -0.51 9.35
N LEU A 320 0.24 -0.86 8.08
CA LEU A 320 -0.78 -0.18 7.27
C LEU A 320 -2.21 -0.36 7.79
N GLU A 321 -2.54 -1.53 8.34
CA GLU A 321 -3.88 -1.79 8.89
C GLU A 321 -4.15 -0.98 10.18
N ARG A 322 -3.10 -0.67 10.94
CA ARG A 322 -3.19 -0.02 12.26
C ARG A 322 -2.89 1.48 12.23
N VAL A 323 -1.96 1.91 11.38
CA VAL A 323 -1.57 3.33 11.29
C VAL A 323 -2.44 4.05 10.27
N ARG A 324 -3.44 4.77 10.78
CA ARG A 324 -4.34 5.62 9.97
C ARG A 324 -3.65 6.92 9.60
N ARG A 325 -3.86 7.36 8.36
CA ARG A 325 -3.36 8.64 7.82
C ARG A 325 -4.51 9.36 7.12
N LEU A 326 -4.50 10.69 7.17
CA LEU A 326 -5.46 11.49 6.40
C LEU A 326 -5.23 11.28 4.89
N GLN A 327 -3.98 11.35 4.47
CA GLN A 327 -3.55 11.08 3.10
C GLN A 327 -2.91 9.69 3.04
N THR A 328 -3.26 8.92 2.01
CA THR A 328 -2.46 7.73 1.68
C THR A 328 -1.06 8.16 1.26
N VAL A 329 -0.11 7.26 1.29
CA VAL A 329 1.25 7.52 0.77
C VAL A 329 1.16 7.91 -0.71
N LEU A 330 2.08 8.73 -1.22
CA LEU A 330 2.08 9.15 -2.61
C LEU A 330 2.65 8.09 -3.56
N ALA A 331 3.85 7.61 -3.24
CA ALA A 331 4.62 6.62 -3.97
C ALA A 331 5.66 5.99 -3.03
N GLY A 332 6.23 4.87 -3.42
CA GLY A 332 7.36 4.30 -2.70
C GLY A 332 8.24 3.41 -3.54
N VAL A 333 9.19 2.74 -2.89
CA VAL A 333 10.07 1.76 -3.53
C VAL A 333 10.39 0.65 -2.54
N CYS A 334 10.30 -0.59 -3.00
CA CYS A 334 10.81 -1.75 -2.29
C CYS A 334 12.32 -1.88 -2.55
N ILE A 335 13.08 -2.02 -1.46
CA ILE A 335 14.53 -2.13 -1.42
C ILE A 335 14.84 -3.38 -0.60
N ASP A 336 15.01 -4.49 -1.30
CA ASP A 336 15.26 -5.80 -0.69
C ASP A 336 16.74 -6.16 -0.92
N SER A 337 17.03 -6.99 -1.91
CA SER A 337 18.38 -7.51 -2.16
C SER A 337 19.18 -6.61 -3.13
N VAL A 338 20.16 -5.86 -2.63
CA VAL A 338 20.90 -4.85 -3.41
C VAL A 338 22.42 -4.90 -3.19
N GLY A 339 23.17 -4.35 -4.16
CA GLY A 339 24.62 -4.18 -4.07
C GLY A 339 25.44 -5.45 -4.24
N SER A 340 24.86 -6.52 -4.80
CA SER A 340 25.57 -7.74 -5.19
C SER A 340 26.71 -7.43 -6.16
N ARG A 341 27.82 -8.16 -6.10
CA ARG A 341 28.86 -8.03 -7.14
C ARG A 341 28.30 -8.38 -8.52
N PRO A 342 28.77 -7.74 -9.61
CA PRO A 342 28.31 -8.05 -10.96
C PRO A 342 28.37 -9.54 -11.30
N GLU A 343 29.42 -10.25 -10.89
CA GLU A 343 29.56 -11.70 -11.11
C GLU A 343 28.52 -12.54 -10.34
N VAL A 344 27.99 -12.03 -9.21
CA VAL A 344 26.97 -12.71 -8.40
C VAL A 344 25.58 -12.57 -9.03
N CYS A 345 25.30 -11.43 -9.66
CA CYS A 345 24.01 -11.11 -10.27
C CYS A 345 24.01 -11.09 -11.82
N GLY A 346 25.02 -11.69 -12.46
CA GLY A 346 25.16 -11.66 -13.93
C GLY A 346 25.23 -10.23 -14.53
N GLY A 347 25.68 -9.26 -13.74
CA GLY A 347 25.76 -7.85 -14.08
C GLY A 347 24.40 -7.17 -14.19
N ARG A 348 23.35 -7.71 -13.57
CA ARG A 348 21.98 -7.18 -13.67
C ARG A 348 21.67 -6.25 -12.50
N GLY A 349 21.29 -5.02 -12.81
CA GLY A 349 20.65 -4.10 -11.88
C GLY A 349 19.20 -3.94 -12.29
N GLU A 350 18.31 -4.65 -11.61
CA GLU A 350 16.92 -4.81 -12.04
C GLU A 350 16.03 -3.73 -11.45
N TRP A 351 15.09 -3.27 -12.27
CA TRP A 351 14.05 -2.34 -11.90
C TRP A 351 12.72 -2.96 -12.27
N HIS A 352 12.05 -3.54 -11.28
CA HIS A 352 10.73 -4.12 -11.43
C HIS A 352 9.68 -3.02 -11.33
N SER A 353 8.84 -2.96 -12.37
CA SER A 353 7.70 -2.05 -12.43
C SER A 353 6.74 -2.22 -11.25
N THR A 354 6.02 -1.16 -10.90
CA THR A 354 4.83 -1.24 -10.06
C THR A 354 3.74 -2.09 -10.72
N ILE A 355 2.71 -2.46 -9.96
CA ILE A 355 1.53 -3.16 -10.47
C ILE A 355 0.97 -2.41 -11.68
N PRO A 356 0.66 -3.08 -12.82
CA PRO A 356 0.25 -2.41 -14.06
C PRO A 356 -0.94 -1.46 -13.94
N MET A 357 -1.79 -1.66 -12.92
CA MET A 357 -2.97 -0.84 -12.62
C MET A 357 -2.72 0.30 -11.63
N SER A 358 -1.46 0.59 -11.34
CA SER A 358 -1.03 1.74 -10.54
C SER A 358 -0.47 2.85 -11.43
N ALA A 359 0.08 3.91 -10.82
CA ALA A 359 0.64 5.03 -11.57
C ALA A 359 1.99 4.65 -12.22
N GLY A 360 2.00 4.38 -13.53
CA GLY A 360 3.20 3.89 -14.24
C GLY A 360 4.34 4.90 -14.35
N PHE A 361 4.07 6.19 -14.14
CA PHE A 361 5.10 7.24 -14.24
C PHE A 361 6.24 7.05 -13.23
N VAL A 362 5.97 6.46 -12.06
CA VAL A 362 7.00 6.29 -11.03
C VAL A 362 8.08 5.31 -11.45
N ASP A 363 7.71 4.30 -12.26
CA ASP A 363 8.66 3.34 -12.81
C ASP A 363 9.67 4.06 -13.69
N ARG A 364 9.20 5.04 -14.46
CA ARG A 364 10.01 5.75 -15.45
C ARG A 364 10.88 6.83 -14.83
N VAL A 365 10.38 7.49 -13.80
CA VAL A 365 11.20 8.37 -12.95
C VAL A 365 12.34 7.57 -12.33
N GLY A 366 12.04 6.43 -11.70
CA GLY A 366 13.06 5.58 -11.07
C GLY A 366 14.05 4.98 -12.06
N GLU A 367 13.59 4.43 -13.18
CA GLU A 367 14.46 3.92 -14.24
C GLU A 367 15.41 5.01 -14.77
N SER A 368 14.91 6.23 -15.00
CA SER A 368 15.69 7.37 -15.46
C SER A 368 16.82 7.73 -14.49
N ILE A 369 16.51 7.78 -13.19
CA ILE A 369 17.47 8.09 -12.13
C ILE A 369 18.48 6.95 -11.95
N LEU A 370 18.03 5.69 -11.95
CA LEU A 370 18.91 4.53 -11.86
C LEU A 370 19.91 4.48 -13.03
N ARG A 371 19.44 4.67 -14.28
CA ARG A 371 20.32 4.77 -15.46
C ARG A 371 21.30 5.93 -15.34
N SER A 372 20.87 7.05 -14.76
CA SER A 372 21.69 8.23 -14.51
C SER A 372 22.84 7.93 -13.53
N ALA A 373 22.55 7.21 -12.45
CA ALA A 373 23.53 6.79 -11.45
C ALA A 373 24.50 5.73 -11.99
N VAL A 374 23.98 4.66 -12.62
CA VAL A 374 24.78 3.57 -13.20
C VAL A 374 25.77 4.10 -14.25
N ARG A 375 25.32 5.00 -15.15
CA ARG A 375 26.21 5.57 -16.18
C ARG A 375 27.37 6.36 -15.60
N ARG A 376 27.14 7.08 -14.50
CA ARG A 376 28.15 7.94 -13.86
C ARG A 376 29.11 7.12 -13.01
N HIS A 377 28.54 6.28 -12.16
CA HIS A 377 29.31 5.56 -11.17
C HIS A 377 29.97 4.32 -11.77
N LYS A 378 29.37 3.69 -12.79
CA LYS A 378 29.87 2.49 -13.48
C LYS A 378 30.14 1.33 -12.49
N PRO A 379 29.12 0.81 -11.77
CA PRO A 379 29.28 -0.31 -10.83
C PRO A 379 29.46 -1.67 -11.49
N GLY A 380 29.36 -1.77 -12.82
CA GLY A 380 29.36 -3.04 -13.55
C GLY A 380 27.96 -3.59 -13.84
N TYR A 381 26.91 -2.83 -13.53
CA TYR A 381 25.52 -3.21 -13.80
C TYR A 381 25.01 -2.73 -15.17
N ARG A 382 24.19 -3.56 -15.79
CA ARG A 382 23.25 -3.20 -16.85
C ARG A 382 21.88 -3.03 -16.23
N VAL A 383 21.26 -1.87 -16.44
CA VAL A 383 19.90 -1.60 -15.97
C VAL A 383 18.90 -2.44 -16.77
N CYS A 384 18.17 -3.31 -16.08
CA CYS A 384 17.20 -4.24 -16.62
C CYS A 384 15.78 -3.86 -16.13
N PRO A 385 14.97 -3.18 -16.95
CA PRO A 385 13.56 -3.00 -16.63
C PRO A 385 12.82 -4.34 -16.74
N GLU A 386 12.14 -4.72 -15.68
CA GLU A 386 11.43 -5.99 -15.54
C GLU A 386 9.95 -5.73 -15.21
N PRO A 387 9.04 -6.64 -15.58
CA PRO A 387 7.65 -6.51 -15.18
C PRO A 387 7.50 -6.61 -13.65
N PHE A 388 6.32 -6.19 -13.16
CA PHE A 388 5.96 -6.37 -11.75
C PHE A 388 6.08 -7.84 -11.34
N VAL A 389 6.66 -8.05 -10.17
CA VAL A 389 6.74 -9.32 -9.48
C VAL A 389 6.08 -9.12 -8.13
N SER A 390 5.10 -9.95 -7.80
CA SER A 390 4.54 -9.97 -6.46
C SER A 390 5.52 -10.69 -5.54
N THR A 391 6.21 -9.90 -4.74
CA THR A 391 6.85 -10.33 -3.50
C THR A 391 5.90 -10.04 -2.33
N SER A 392 6.28 -10.52 -1.14
CA SER A 392 5.55 -10.24 0.09
C SER A 392 5.40 -8.73 0.33
N ASP A 393 6.45 -7.95 0.09
CA ASP A 393 6.48 -6.52 0.39
C ASP A 393 5.92 -5.64 -0.73
N THR A 394 6.07 -6.03 -1.99
CA THR A 394 5.62 -5.23 -3.14
C THR A 394 4.10 -5.27 -3.34
N LEU A 395 3.39 -6.20 -2.70
CA LEU A 395 1.93 -6.20 -2.61
C LEU A 395 1.38 -4.98 -1.85
N ILE A 396 2.23 -4.23 -1.13
CA ILE A 396 1.88 -2.90 -0.61
C ILE A 396 1.45 -1.93 -1.72
N GLY A 397 1.87 -2.19 -2.96
CA GLY A 397 1.48 -1.44 -4.16
C GLY A 397 0.01 -1.56 -4.53
N ASP A 398 -0.80 -2.23 -3.69
CA ASP A 398 -2.25 -2.28 -3.80
C ASP A 398 -2.86 -0.87 -3.90
N PRO A 399 -3.66 -0.58 -4.95
CA PRO A 399 -4.35 0.71 -5.10
C PRO A 399 -5.25 1.12 -3.93
N GLY A 400 -5.65 0.17 -3.08
CA GLY A 400 -6.46 0.36 -1.88
C GLY A 400 -5.68 0.85 -0.65
N TYR A 401 -4.38 0.55 -0.53
CA TYR A 401 -3.45 1.20 0.42
C TYR A 401 -2.70 2.38 -0.21
N GLY A 402 -2.64 2.40 -1.54
CA GLY A 402 -2.84 3.62 -2.27
C GLY A 402 -1.58 4.28 -2.80
N PHE A 403 -0.55 3.49 -3.16
CA PHE A 403 0.59 4.07 -3.86
C PHE A 403 1.33 3.08 -4.76
N PRO A 404 1.84 3.52 -5.92
CA PRO A 404 2.71 2.72 -6.76
C PRO A 404 4.06 2.47 -6.05
N CYS A 405 4.55 1.24 -6.10
CA CYS A 405 5.74 0.78 -5.37
C CYS A 405 6.59 -0.16 -6.25
N PRO A 406 7.45 0.38 -7.13
CA PRO A 406 8.46 -0.41 -7.86
C PRO A 406 9.46 -1.10 -6.91
N TRP A 407 10.21 -2.06 -7.45
CA TRP A 407 11.23 -2.81 -6.71
C TRP A 407 12.59 -2.75 -7.41
N ILE A 408 13.63 -2.39 -6.66
CA ILE A 408 15.03 -2.45 -7.12
C ILE A 408 15.72 -3.69 -6.56
N THR A 409 16.45 -4.42 -7.41
CA THR A 409 17.19 -5.59 -6.94
C THR A 409 18.45 -5.89 -7.77
N THR A 410 19.43 -6.51 -7.14
CA THR A 410 20.58 -7.16 -7.77
C THR A 410 20.63 -8.65 -7.40
N HIS A 411 19.46 -9.26 -7.20
CA HIS A 411 19.32 -10.64 -6.74
C HIS A 411 19.58 -11.67 -7.86
N HIS A 412 19.05 -11.43 -9.07
CA HIS A 412 18.99 -12.47 -10.09
C HIS A 412 20.23 -12.54 -10.99
N GLN A 413 20.68 -13.76 -11.32
CA GLN A 413 21.68 -14.03 -12.36
C GLN A 413 21.07 -14.04 -13.77
N GLY A 414 19.77 -14.29 -13.87
CA GLY A 414 18.97 -14.31 -15.08
C GLY A 414 17.48 -14.36 -14.74
N PRO A 415 16.56 -14.30 -15.71
CA PRO A 415 15.12 -14.26 -15.44
C PRO A 415 14.67 -15.40 -14.52
N GLY A 416 14.21 -15.06 -13.31
CA GLY A 416 13.72 -16.01 -12.31
C GLY A 416 14.78 -16.92 -11.67
N ARG A 417 16.08 -16.69 -11.91
CA ARG A 417 17.17 -17.44 -11.27
C ARG A 417 17.93 -16.55 -10.29
N GLY A 418 17.73 -16.80 -9.00
CA GLY A 418 18.45 -16.13 -7.91
C GLY A 418 19.94 -16.46 -7.86
N PHE A 419 20.68 -15.76 -7.02
CA PHE A 419 22.10 -16.02 -6.79
C PHE A 419 22.31 -17.30 -5.97
N ASP A 420 23.42 -18.00 -6.23
CA ASP A 420 23.68 -19.35 -5.70
C ASP A 420 23.68 -19.46 -4.16
N ALA A 421 23.95 -18.36 -3.45
CA ALA A 421 24.03 -18.32 -1.98
C ALA A 421 22.72 -17.88 -1.29
N TYR A 422 21.66 -17.61 -2.05
CA TYR A 422 20.38 -17.14 -1.52
C TYR A 422 19.83 -18.07 -0.43
N HIS A 423 19.26 -17.46 0.63
CA HIS A 423 18.74 -18.17 1.81
C HIS A 423 19.73 -19.18 2.39
N SER A 424 21.00 -18.82 2.50
CA SER A 424 22.00 -19.72 3.08
C SER A 424 23.11 -19.00 3.82
N SER A 425 23.84 -19.75 4.64
CA SER A 425 25.01 -19.24 5.37
C SER A 425 26.16 -18.80 4.46
N ALA A 426 26.04 -19.01 3.14
CA ALA A 426 26.97 -18.52 2.14
C ALA A 426 26.70 -17.07 1.73
N ASP A 427 25.51 -16.52 2.02
CA ASP A 427 25.19 -15.12 1.74
C ASP A 427 25.93 -14.20 2.72
N THR A 428 27.10 -13.76 2.30
CA THR A 428 28.03 -12.99 3.11
C THR A 428 28.45 -11.71 2.40
N VAL A 429 28.95 -10.74 3.16
CA VAL A 429 29.45 -9.45 2.67
C VAL A 429 30.50 -9.59 1.55
N LYS A 430 31.18 -10.75 1.45
CA LYS A 430 32.14 -11.06 0.37
C LYS A 430 31.49 -11.07 -1.02
N LEU A 431 30.19 -11.34 -1.10
CA LEU A 431 29.43 -11.35 -2.35
C LEU A 431 28.98 -9.94 -2.78
N MET A 432 29.25 -8.92 -1.96
CA MET A 432 28.78 -7.55 -2.18
C MET A 432 29.85 -6.65 -2.79
N SER A 433 29.38 -5.57 -3.41
CA SER A 433 30.17 -4.50 -4.03
C SER A 433 29.88 -3.18 -3.35
N ALA A 434 30.90 -2.56 -2.75
CA ALA A 434 30.78 -1.21 -2.18
C ALA A 434 30.27 -0.20 -3.23
N LYS A 435 30.77 -0.33 -4.45
CA LYS A 435 30.39 0.48 -5.61
C LYS A 435 28.94 0.23 -6.06
N GLY A 436 28.50 -1.01 -5.92
CA GLY A 436 27.12 -1.43 -6.13
C GLY A 436 26.18 -0.76 -5.14
N MET A 437 26.50 -0.88 -3.85
CA MET A 437 25.77 -0.23 -2.74
C MET A 437 25.69 1.29 -2.93
N GLU A 438 26.79 1.96 -3.24
CA GLU A 438 26.84 3.40 -3.53
C GLU A 438 25.89 3.80 -4.68
N THR A 439 25.86 3.00 -5.75
CA THR A 439 24.99 3.29 -6.90
C THR A 439 23.52 3.14 -6.53
N CYS A 440 23.17 2.06 -5.83
CA CYS A 440 21.79 1.81 -5.40
C CYS A 440 21.32 2.86 -4.37
N ALA A 441 22.19 3.25 -3.43
CA ALA A 441 21.85 4.25 -2.42
C ALA A 441 21.59 5.61 -3.07
N ALA A 442 22.47 6.02 -3.99
CA ALA A 442 22.32 7.29 -4.66
C ALA A 442 21.12 7.33 -5.61
N SER A 443 20.80 6.22 -6.28
CA SER A 443 19.62 6.16 -7.14
C SER A 443 18.32 6.23 -6.32
N MET A 444 18.22 5.50 -5.21
CA MET A 444 17.00 5.49 -4.38
C MET A 444 16.83 6.78 -3.57
N ALA A 445 17.90 7.34 -3.02
CA ALA A 445 17.87 8.67 -2.40
C ALA A 445 17.42 9.73 -3.42
N GLY A 446 17.94 9.69 -4.64
CA GLY A 446 17.54 10.61 -5.71
C GLY A 446 16.08 10.44 -6.15
N TYR A 447 15.62 9.19 -6.25
CA TYR A 447 14.24 8.86 -6.60
C TYR A 447 13.23 9.38 -5.56
N LEU A 448 13.46 9.06 -4.28
CA LEU A 448 12.62 9.50 -3.18
C LEU A 448 12.61 11.02 -3.07
N TYR A 449 13.78 11.65 -3.13
CA TYR A 449 13.90 13.10 -3.07
C TYR A 449 13.13 13.78 -4.21
N PHE A 450 13.29 13.31 -5.45
CA PHE A 450 12.60 13.92 -6.60
C PHE A 450 11.08 13.85 -6.43
N LEU A 451 10.56 12.70 -6.00
CA LEU A 451 9.12 12.54 -5.77
C LEU A 451 8.63 13.36 -4.58
N ALA A 452 9.41 13.46 -3.50
CA ALA A 452 9.04 14.27 -2.34
C ALA A 452 8.97 15.77 -2.67
N ASP A 453 9.85 16.24 -3.56
CA ASP A 453 9.93 17.67 -3.90
C ASP A 453 9.05 18.10 -5.08
N MET A 454 8.56 17.15 -5.89
CA MET A 454 7.82 17.45 -7.12
C MET A 454 6.60 18.38 -6.91
N GLY A 455 6.38 19.33 -7.82
CA GLY A 455 5.22 20.24 -7.80
C GLY A 455 4.43 20.27 -9.12
N SER A 456 3.56 21.28 -9.27
CA SER A 456 2.63 21.38 -10.41
C SER A 456 3.31 21.43 -11.78
N ARG A 457 4.52 21.97 -11.87
CA ARG A 457 5.29 22.02 -13.11
C ARG A 457 5.69 20.62 -13.56
N GLU A 458 6.35 19.87 -12.69
CA GLU A 458 6.80 18.51 -12.97
C GLU A 458 5.61 17.57 -13.24
N VAL A 459 4.48 17.76 -12.56
CA VAL A 459 3.23 17.06 -12.85
C VAL A 459 2.83 17.21 -14.33
N ALA A 460 2.84 18.44 -14.86
CA ALA A 460 2.54 18.68 -16.26
C ALA A 460 3.58 18.04 -17.21
N GLU A 461 4.89 18.24 -16.94
CA GLU A 461 5.96 17.68 -17.78
C GLU A 461 5.93 16.14 -17.81
N ILE A 462 5.61 15.47 -16.69
CA ILE A 462 5.51 14.01 -16.61
C ILE A 462 4.22 13.51 -17.26
N GLY A 463 3.10 14.20 -17.08
CA GLY A 463 1.84 13.84 -17.75
C GLY A 463 1.97 13.86 -19.27
N GLU A 464 2.62 14.89 -19.83
CA GLU A 464 2.94 14.98 -21.25
C GLU A 464 3.89 13.85 -21.70
N TRP A 465 4.89 13.52 -20.87
CA TRP A 465 5.85 12.47 -21.17
C TRP A 465 5.23 11.07 -21.24
N GLU A 466 4.38 10.72 -20.28
CA GLU A 466 3.64 9.45 -20.28
C GLU A 466 2.68 9.37 -21.47
N THR A 467 1.97 10.47 -21.75
CA THR A 467 1.04 10.56 -22.89
C THR A 467 1.75 10.29 -24.22
N GLN A 468 2.84 11.00 -24.49
CA GLN A 468 3.58 10.83 -25.75
C GLN A 468 4.10 9.40 -25.90
N ARG A 469 4.55 8.79 -24.80
CA ARG A 469 5.02 7.40 -24.82
C ARG A 469 3.88 6.43 -25.17
N THR A 470 2.71 6.58 -24.53
CA THR A 470 1.55 5.74 -24.81
C THR A 470 1.10 5.88 -26.26
N LEU A 471 1.11 7.11 -26.81
CA LEU A 471 0.80 7.36 -28.22
C LEU A 471 1.80 6.65 -29.15
N GLU A 472 3.10 6.72 -28.85
CA GLU A 472 4.13 6.01 -29.62
C GLU A 472 3.96 4.49 -29.57
N GLU A 473 3.50 3.94 -28.46
CA GLU A 473 3.21 2.51 -28.33
C GLU A 473 2.01 2.10 -29.20
N LEU A 474 0.90 2.84 -29.11
CA LEU A 474 -0.32 2.62 -29.88
C LEU A 474 -0.11 2.77 -31.39
N GLN A 475 0.86 3.57 -31.81
CA GLN A 475 1.23 3.73 -33.23
C GLN A 475 2.00 2.53 -33.78
N ARG A 476 2.70 1.74 -32.95
CA ARG A 476 3.57 0.65 -33.41
C ARG A 476 2.80 -0.60 -33.80
N ALA A 477 1.64 -0.86 -33.20
CA ALA A 477 0.87 -2.06 -33.48
C ALA A 477 -0.64 -1.86 -33.28
N ARG A 478 -1.43 -2.64 -34.03
CA ARG A 478 -2.88 -2.73 -33.84
C ARG A 478 -3.20 -3.61 -32.63
N CYS A 479 -4.01 -3.11 -31.70
CA CYS A 479 -4.48 -3.83 -30.51
C CYS A 479 -5.87 -4.48 -30.70
N SER A 480 -6.14 -5.46 -29.86
CA SER A 480 -7.51 -5.89 -29.52
C SER A 480 -8.25 -4.81 -28.73
N GLN A 481 -9.57 -4.96 -28.61
CA GLN A 481 -10.40 -4.06 -27.81
C GLN A 481 -9.99 -4.06 -26.32
N ALA A 482 -9.65 -5.23 -25.77
CA ALA A 482 -9.21 -5.38 -24.39
C ALA A 482 -7.87 -4.68 -24.13
N GLU A 483 -6.87 -4.87 -25.00
CA GLU A 483 -5.57 -4.19 -24.91
C GLU A 483 -5.71 -2.67 -25.01
N GLY A 484 -6.55 -2.18 -25.94
CA GLY A 484 -6.82 -0.74 -26.07
C GLY A 484 -7.44 -0.15 -24.81
N HIS A 485 -8.42 -0.85 -24.23
CA HIS A 485 -9.07 -0.44 -22.98
C HIS A 485 -8.12 -0.50 -21.78
N PHE A 486 -7.25 -1.52 -21.72
CA PHE A 486 -6.24 -1.68 -20.67
C PHE A 486 -5.25 -0.50 -20.66
N VAL A 487 -4.70 -0.15 -21.83
CA VAL A 487 -3.75 0.97 -21.98
C VAL A 487 -4.41 2.31 -21.64
N GLU A 488 -5.63 2.54 -22.13
CA GLU A 488 -6.40 3.74 -21.81
C GLU A 488 -6.66 3.86 -20.30
N THR A 489 -7.01 2.75 -19.65
CA THR A 489 -7.27 2.72 -18.21
C THR A 489 -6.00 3.01 -17.40
N GLY A 490 -4.87 2.39 -17.74
CA GLY A 490 -3.59 2.65 -17.06
C GLY A 490 -3.08 4.08 -17.24
N HIS A 491 -3.27 4.66 -18.43
CA HIS A 491 -2.94 6.07 -18.67
C HIS A 491 -3.84 7.02 -17.86
N ARG A 492 -5.15 6.77 -17.84
CA ARG A 492 -6.10 7.56 -17.03
C ARG A 492 -5.77 7.51 -15.54
N GLU A 493 -5.44 6.32 -15.02
CA GLU A 493 -5.01 6.16 -13.62
C GLU A 493 -3.73 6.96 -13.35
N THR A 494 -2.77 6.94 -14.27
CA THR A 494 -1.53 7.75 -14.19
C THR A 494 -1.83 9.24 -14.11
N MET A 495 -2.70 9.77 -14.98
CA MET A 495 -3.10 11.18 -14.94
C MET A 495 -3.80 11.53 -13.63
N GLY A 496 -4.70 10.67 -13.14
CA GLY A 496 -5.39 10.88 -11.87
C GLY A 496 -4.45 10.90 -10.67
N ARG A 497 -3.47 9.99 -10.62
CA ARG A 497 -2.49 9.90 -9.52
C ARG A 497 -1.53 11.07 -9.49
N LEU A 498 -1.11 11.58 -10.65
CA LEU A 498 -0.25 12.76 -10.77
C LEU A 498 -0.86 14.01 -10.10
N GLN A 499 -2.20 14.13 -10.08
CA GLN A 499 -2.88 15.26 -9.44
C GLN A 499 -2.56 15.39 -7.95
N ARG A 500 -2.13 14.30 -7.29
CA ARG A 500 -1.77 14.32 -5.86
C ARG A 500 -0.49 15.09 -5.57
N TRP A 501 0.32 15.39 -6.59
CA TRP A 501 1.56 16.16 -6.46
C TRP A 501 1.42 17.65 -6.72
N LEU A 502 0.22 18.13 -7.07
CA LEU A 502 0.00 19.54 -7.35
C LEU A 502 0.44 20.40 -6.15
N TRP A 503 1.26 21.40 -6.43
CA TRP A 503 1.78 22.33 -5.43
C TRP A 503 2.01 23.71 -6.06
N GLY A 504 1.25 24.71 -5.59
CA GLY A 504 1.17 26.05 -6.22
C GLY A 504 0.70 26.03 -7.69
N GLY A 505 0.64 27.22 -8.28
CA GLY A 505 0.24 27.46 -9.67
C GLY A 505 -1.26 27.42 -9.92
N ASP A 506 -1.63 27.42 -11.20
CA ASP A 506 -3.02 27.36 -11.66
C ASP A 506 -3.47 25.88 -11.78
N ARG A 507 -4.27 25.44 -10.80
CA ARG A 507 -4.87 24.09 -10.77
C ARG A 507 -5.67 23.80 -12.03
N GLY A 508 -6.50 24.75 -12.48
CA GLY A 508 -7.39 24.57 -13.63
C GLY A 508 -6.61 24.35 -14.92
N ALA A 509 -5.52 25.12 -15.11
CA ALA A 509 -4.63 24.96 -16.25
C ALA A 509 -3.92 23.59 -16.26
N VAL A 510 -3.39 23.12 -15.12
CA VAL A 510 -2.71 21.81 -15.05
C VAL A 510 -3.69 20.67 -15.25
N LEU A 511 -4.86 20.71 -14.61
CA LEU A 511 -5.90 19.69 -14.81
C LEU A 511 -6.42 19.67 -16.26
N GLY A 512 -6.55 20.85 -16.90
CA GLY A 512 -6.90 20.95 -18.32
C GLY A 512 -5.91 20.19 -19.21
N ARG A 513 -4.61 20.38 -18.99
CA ARG A 513 -3.57 19.65 -19.73
C ARG A 513 -3.62 18.14 -19.50
N LEU A 514 -3.81 17.69 -18.25
CA LEU A 514 -3.92 16.27 -17.93
C LEU A 514 -5.17 15.63 -18.58
N GLU A 515 -6.26 16.38 -18.70
CA GLU A 515 -7.45 15.91 -19.40
C GLU A 515 -7.24 15.84 -20.92
N GLU A 516 -6.65 16.88 -21.52
CA GLU A 516 -6.28 16.89 -22.95
C GLU A 516 -5.38 15.70 -23.31
N ASN A 517 -4.42 15.40 -22.44
CA ASN A 517 -3.57 14.21 -22.52
C ASN A 517 -4.40 12.90 -22.55
N GLY A 518 -5.36 12.76 -21.63
CA GLY A 518 -6.27 11.62 -21.58
C GLY A 518 -7.13 11.48 -22.84
N GLN A 519 -7.68 12.60 -23.34
CA GLN A 519 -8.48 12.62 -24.56
C GLN A 519 -7.67 12.20 -25.79
N GLN A 520 -6.40 12.60 -25.88
CA GLN A 520 -5.50 12.18 -26.97
C GLN A 520 -5.28 10.66 -26.97
N VAL A 521 -5.02 10.06 -25.81
CA VAL A 521 -4.85 8.60 -25.67
C VAL A 521 -6.14 7.86 -25.99
N GLU A 522 -7.29 8.32 -25.48
CA GLU A 522 -8.59 7.72 -25.79
C GLU A 522 -8.85 7.69 -27.30
N GLN A 523 -8.61 8.81 -27.99
CA GLN A 523 -8.75 8.89 -29.45
C GLN A 523 -7.77 7.95 -30.17
N ALA A 524 -6.53 7.85 -29.70
CA ALA A 524 -5.53 6.94 -30.28
C ALA A 524 -5.92 5.47 -30.09
N CYS A 525 -6.42 5.08 -28.91
CA CYS A 525 -6.93 3.74 -28.64
C CYS A 525 -8.08 3.39 -29.59
N LYS A 526 -9.09 4.27 -29.73
CA LYS A 526 -10.21 4.09 -30.66
C LYS A 526 -9.73 3.85 -32.11
N ARG A 527 -8.66 4.53 -32.52
CA ARG A 527 -8.06 4.36 -33.85
C ARG A 527 -7.25 3.08 -33.98
N ALA A 528 -6.60 2.61 -32.91
CA ALA A 528 -5.70 1.45 -32.93
C ALA A 528 -6.44 0.09 -32.84
N VAL A 529 -7.61 0.06 -32.19
CA VAL A 529 -8.41 -1.16 -31.97
C VAL A 529 -8.88 -1.81 -33.28
N ARG A 530 -8.72 -3.13 -33.38
CA ARG A 530 -9.24 -3.95 -34.50
C ARG A 530 -10.76 -4.19 -34.35
N LYS A 531 -11.48 -4.33 -35.47
CA LYS A 531 -12.89 -4.76 -35.46
C LYS A 531 -13.01 -6.17 -34.88
N THR A 532 -13.81 -6.34 -33.83
CA THR A 532 -14.02 -7.59 -33.10
C THR A 532 -15.20 -8.41 -33.64
N LYS A 533 -15.14 -9.74 -33.49
CA LYS A 533 -16.27 -10.66 -33.77
C LYS A 533 -17.28 -10.64 -32.60
N LYS A 534 -18.53 -11.04 -32.86
CA LYS A 534 -19.60 -11.15 -31.83
C LYS A 534 -19.15 -12.08 -30.69
N LYS A 535 -19.24 -11.59 -29.45
CA LYS A 535 -18.97 -12.36 -28.23
C LYS A 535 -20.04 -13.44 -28.01
N GLY A 536 -19.61 -14.57 -27.47
CA GLY A 536 -20.49 -15.66 -27.02
C GLY A 536 -21.33 -15.27 -25.79
N ARG A 537 -22.20 -16.18 -25.35
CA ARG A 537 -23.05 -15.97 -24.17
C ARG A 537 -22.20 -15.95 -22.89
N ILE A 538 -22.25 -14.86 -22.14
CA ILE A 538 -21.57 -14.72 -20.83
C ILE A 538 -22.36 -15.52 -19.76
N PRO A 539 -21.72 -16.45 -19.02
CA PRO A 539 -22.28 -17.15 -17.85
C PRO A 539 -22.89 -16.20 -16.81
N ALA A 540 -23.83 -16.67 -15.99
CA ALA A 540 -24.49 -15.83 -14.99
C ALA A 540 -23.53 -15.32 -13.91
N GLY A 541 -22.71 -16.20 -13.31
CA GLY A 541 -21.72 -15.82 -12.29
C GLY A 541 -20.72 -14.77 -12.79
N ALA A 542 -20.32 -14.86 -14.07
CA ALA A 542 -19.39 -13.91 -14.66
C ALA A 542 -19.95 -12.48 -14.84
N ARG A 543 -21.26 -12.30 -14.69
CA ARG A 543 -21.91 -10.97 -14.73
C ARG A 543 -21.90 -10.28 -13.38
N GLN A 544 -21.56 -10.98 -12.31
CA GLN A 544 -21.47 -10.38 -10.99
C GLN A 544 -20.35 -9.35 -10.96
N VAL A 545 -20.56 -8.31 -10.15
CA VAL A 545 -19.60 -7.21 -9.95
C VAL A 545 -18.92 -7.43 -8.60
N PRO A 546 -17.66 -7.89 -8.57
CA PRO A 546 -16.93 -8.05 -7.33
C PRO A 546 -16.51 -6.70 -6.76
N ARG A 547 -16.70 -6.52 -5.46
CA ARG A 547 -16.25 -5.36 -4.69
C ARG A 547 -15.45 -5.82 -3.47
N ARG A 548 -14.24 -5.33 -3.29
CA ARG A 548 -13.43 -5.61 -2.10
C ARG A 548 -14.10 -5.12 -0.82
N THR A 549 -14.09 -5.97 0.19
CA THR A 549 -14.50 -5.70 1.58
C THR A 549 -13.31 -5.67 2.53
N ALA A 550 -12.22 -6.33 2.17
CA ALA A 550 -10.91 -6.19 2.81
C ALA A 550 -9.93 -5.57 1.83
N VAL A 551 -9.02 -4.72 2.33
CA VAL A 551 -8.10 -4.00 1.45
C VAL A 551 -6.99 -4.94 0.96
N LEU A 552 -6.22 -5.58 1.85
CA LEU A 552 -5.12 -6.48 1.44
C LEU A 552 -5.63 -7.82 0.92
N SER A 553 -4.93 -8.40 -0.06
CA SER A 553 -5.14 -9.78 -0.50
C SER A 553 -4.85 -10.79 0.62
N PRO A 554 -5.54 -11.95 0.61
CA PRO A 554 -5.26 -13.02 1.55
C PRO A 554 -3.99 -13.78 1.16
N THR A 555 -3.32 -14.33 2.15
CA THR A 555 -2.19 -15.24 2.04
C THR A 555 -2.72 -16.66 2.18
N MET A 556 -2.30 -17.57 1.30
CA MET A 556 -2.89 -18.92 1.27
C MET A 556 -2.48 -19.82 2.45
N GLU A 557 -1.37 -19.52 3.14
CA GLU A 557 -0.88 -20.34 4.27
C GLU A 557 -1.80 -20.34 5.49
N ASN A 558 -2.58 -19.27 5.65
CA ASN A 558 -3.49 -19.06 6.77
C ASN A 558 -4.97 -19.10 6.34
N VAL A 559 -5.26 -19.83 5.26
CA VAL A 559 -6.60 -20.05 4.70
C VAL A 559 -6.97 -21.54 4.84
N PRO A 560 -8.24 -21.90 5.09
CA PRO A 560 -8.68 -23.30 5.08
C PRO A 560 -8.35 -24.00 3.75
N ASP A 561 -7.78 -25.21 3.82
CA ASP A 561 -7.24 -25.95 2.67
C ASP A 561 -8.21 -26.03 1.47
N GLY A 562 -9.50 -26.27 1.71
CA GLY A 562 -10.50 -26.37 0.63
C GLY A 562 -10.71 -25.06 -0.14
N ILE A 563 -10.65 -23.92 0.56
CA ILE A 563 -10.75 -22.59 -0.08
C ILE A 563 -9.43 -22.24 -0.76
N ALA A 564 -8.29 -22.48 -0.09
CA ALA A 564 -6.96 -22.24 -0.64
C ALA A 564 -6.74 -23.05 -1.94
N ALA A 565 -7.17 -24.31 -1.96
CA ALA A 565 -7.09 -25.17 -3.13
C ALA A 565 -7.88 -24.59 -4.32
N ARG A 566 -9.12 -24.13 -4.10
CA ARG A 566 -9.96 -23.49 -5.14
C ARG A 566 -9.34 -22.20 -5.69
N ILE A 567 -8.82 -21.34 -4.81
CA ILE A 567 -8.17 -20.09 -5.22
C ILE A 567 -6.90 -20.39 -6.04
N ASN A 568 -6.06 -21.30 -5.56
CA ASN A 568 -4.82 -21.68 -6.24
C ASN A 568 -5.08 -22.40 -7.57
N SER A 569 -6.09 -23.28 -7.61
CA SER A 569 -6.49 -23.99 -8.82
C SER A 569 -7.10 -23.09 -9.88
N ALA A 570 -7.43 -21.83 -9.57
CA ALA A 570 -7.83 -20.84 -10.58
C ALA A 570 -6.64 -20.37 -11.45
N GLY A 571 -5.39 -20.48 -10.96
CA GLY A 571 -4.18 -20.09 -11.70
C GLY A 571 -4.08 -18.58 -11.96
N LEU A 572 -4.86 -17.77 -11.24
CA LEU A 572 -4.86 -16.31 -11.35
C LEU A 572 -3.78 -15.68 -10.47
N LYS A 573 -3.38 -14.46 -10.82
CA LYS A 573 -2.40 -13.72 -10.02
C LYS A 573 -3.05 -13.24 -8.71
N PRO A 574 -2.31 -13.19 -7.58
CA PRO A 574 -2.87 -12.72 -6.30
C PRO A 574 -3.45 -11.29 -6.35
N TRP A 575 -2.89 -10.43 -7.21
CA TRP A 575 -3.35 -9.05 -7.40
C TRP A 575 -4.52 -8.93 -8.41
N THR A 576 -4.99 -10.03 -9.02
CA THR A 576 -6.25 -10.00 -9.79
C THR A 576 -7.42 -9.54 -8.92
N LEU A 577 -7.37 -9.81 -7.62
CA LEU A 577 -8.30 -9.29 -6.62
C LEU A 577 -8.45 -7.76 -6.65
N PHE A 578 -7.42 -7.01 -7.05
CA PHE A 578 -7.43 -5.54 -7.03
C PHE A 578 -8.40 -4.95 -8.06
N TRP A 579 -8.79 -5.73 -9.07
CA TRP A 579 -9.84 -5.38 -10.02
C TRP A 579 -11.27 -5.46 -9.45
N ALA A 580 -11.46 -6.01 -8.25
CA ALA A 580 -12.74 -5.99 -7.55
C ALA A 580 -13.04 -4.59 -6.95
N ASP A 581 -13.04 -3.57 -7.80
CA ASP A 581 -13.30 -2.17 -7.44
C ASP A 581 -14.79 -1.81 -7.40
N GLY A 582 -15.66 -2.77 -7.68
CA GLY A 582 -17.10 -2.57 -7.77
C GLY A 582 -17.57 -1.87 -9.05
N LYS A 583 -16.68 -1.67 -10.04
CA LYS A 583 -16.98 -0.97 -11.30
C LYS A 583 -17.08 -1.89 -12.51
N ARG A 584 -16.49 -3.10 -12.45
CA ARG A 584 -16.44 -4.07 -13.56
C ARG A 584 -17.01 -5.42 -13.15
N ASN A 585 -17.63 -6.12 -14.08
CA ASN A 585 -18.03 -7.50 -13.88
C ASN A 585 -16.84 -8.47 -14.08
N ILE A 586 -16.98 -9.71 -13.61
CA ILE A 586 -15.92 -10.72 -13.70
C ILE A 586 -15.45 -10.97 -15.15
N ALA A 587 -16.35 -10.91 -16.14
CA ALA A 587 -15.97 -11.08 -17.55
C ALA A 587 -15.07 -9.95 -18.07
N GLU A 588 -15.36 -8.70 -17.71
CA GLU A 588 -14.52 -7.55 -18.03
C GLU A 588 -13.15 -7.63 -17.33
N ILE A 589 -13.14 -8.09 -16.08
CA ILE A 589 -11.90 -8.31 -15.32
C ILE A 589 -11.04 -9.39 -16.00
N ALA A 590 -11.64 -10.47 -16.47
CA ALA A 590 -10.93 -11.53 -17.17
C ALA A 590 -10.24 -11.04 -18.45
N GLU A 591 -10.90 -10.17 -19.23
CA GLU A 591 -10.31 -9.56 -20.43
C GLU A 591 -9.11 -8.66 -20.11
N LEU A 592 -9.17 -7.92 -19.00
CA LEU A 592 -8.10 -7.01 -18.57
C LEU A 592 -6.94 -7.74 -17.90
N ALA A 593 -7.21 -8.76 -17.08
CA ALA A 593 -6.18 -9.53 -16.39
C ALA A 593 -5.23 -10.26 -17.36
N VAL A 594 -5.74 -10.68 -18.53
CA VAL A 594 -4.89 -11.26 -19.59
C VAL A 594 -3.87 -10.23 -20.10
N CYS A 595 -4.26 -8.95 -20.22
CA CYS A 595 -3.41 -7.88 -20.74
C CYS A 595 -2.24 -7.53 -19.80
N GLU A 596 -2.37 -7.77 -18.49
CA GLU A 596 -1.28 -7.54 -17.52
C GLU A 596 -0.03 -8.36 -17.84
N THR A 597 -0.21 -9.49 -18.51
CA THR A 597 0.88 -10.41 -18.79
C THR A 597 1.66 -10.13 -20.06
N THR A 598 1.04 -9.44 -21.02
CA THR A 598 1.65 -9.11 -22.32
C THR A 598 2.32 -7.75 -22.27
N GLY A 599 1.87 -6.86 -21.35
CA GLY A 599 2.55 -5.63 -20.95
C GLY A 599 2.71 -4.57 -22.04
N SER A 600 2.31 -4.86 -23.29
CA SER A 600 2.40 -3.94 -24.41
C SER A 600 1.42 -4.30 -25.53
N VAL A 601 0.95 -3.27 -26.24
CA VAL A 601 0.04 -3.39 -27.39
C VAL A 601 0.61 -4.33 -28.46
N GLY A 602 -0.12 -5.39 -28.80
CA GLY A 602 0.18 -6.25 -29.95
C GLY A 602 1.40 -7.15 -29.79
N ARG A 603 1.96 -7.27 -28.58
CA ARG A 603 3.09 -8.17 -28.30
C ARG A 603 2.56 -9.58 -28.03
N LYS A 604 2.73 -10.48 -29.00
CA LYS A 604 2.57 -11.93 -28.77
C LYS A 604 3.85 -12.46 -28.13
N THR A 605 3.78 -12.97 -26.91
CA THR A 605 4.87 -13.79 -26.34
C THR A 605 4.75 -15.22 -26.89
N GLU A 606 5.88 -15.94 -27.06
CA GLU A 606 5.91 -17.34 -27.56
C GLU A 606 5.04 -18.29 -26.73
N ASN A 607 4.77 -17.97 -25.47
CA ASN A 607 3.65 -18.53 -24.72
C ASN A 607 2.38 -17.73 -25.05
N GLU A 608 1.62 -18.16 -26.06
CA GLU A 608 0.19 -17.85 -26.16
C GLU A 608 -0.46 -18.42 -24.87
N LYS A 609 -0.52 -17.58 -23.82
CA LYS A 609 -1.01 -17.96 -22.50
C LYS A 609 -2.41 -18.55 -22.64
N GLN A 610 -2.58 -19.78 -22.15
CA GLN A 610 -3.88 -20.43 -21.98
C GLN A 610 -4.90 -19.40 -21.51
N GLU A 611 -5.91 -19.14 -22.35
CA GLU A 611 -7.05 -18.35 -21.95
C GLU A 611 -7.66 -19.04 -20.74
N ILE A 612 -7.55 -18.42 -19.56
CA ILE A 612 -8.09 -18.98 -18.34
C ILE A 612 -9.60 -18.93 -18.46
N ALA A 613 -10.24 -20.09 -18.44
CA ALA A 613 -11.68 -20.22 -18.55
C ALA A 613 -12.40 -19.34 -17.51
N LEU A 614 -13.50 -18.74 -17.91
CA LEU A 614 -14.22 -17.77 -17.09
C LEU A 614 -14.76 -18.37 -15.79
N GLU A 615 -15.02 -19.68 -15.79
CA GLU A 615 -15.37 -20.49 -14.62
C GLU A 615 -14.29 -20.41 -13.53
N ARG A 616 -12.99 -20.39 -13.89
CA ARG A 616 -11.90 -20.26 -12.91
C ARG A 616 -11.86 -18.87 -12.28
N TYR A 617 -12.26 -17.82 -13.02
CA TYR A 617 -12.43 -16.48 -12.43
C TYR A 617 -13.62 -16.44 -11.46
N ILE A 618 -14.72 -17.10 -11.79
CA ILE A 618 -15.87 -17.23 -10.89
C ILE A 618 -15.43 -17.92 -9.59
N GLU A 619 -14.80 -19.10 -9.68
CA GLU A 619 -14.31 -19.84 -8.51
C GLU A 619 -13.34 -19.03 -7.65
N TYR A 620 -12.43 -18.27 -8.29
CA TYR A 620 -11.51 -17.39 -7.59
C TYR A 620 -12.24 -16.32 -6.78
N PHE A 621 -13.19 -15.62 -7.38
CA PHE A 621 -13.92 -14.55 -6.69
C PHE A 621 -14.93 -15.09 -5.66
N GLU A 622 -15.52 -16.26 -5.89
CA GLU A 622 -16.35 -16.96 -4.90
C GLU A 622 -15.52 -17.40 -3.68
N GLY A 623 -14.33 -17.97 -3.90
CA GLY A 623 -13.41 -18.32 -2.81
C GLY A 623 -13.02 -17.11 -1.97
N HIS A 624 -12.76 -15.96 -2.60
CA HIS A 624 -12.50 -14.71 -1.88
C HIS A 624 -13.74 -14.15 -1.19
N ALA A 625 -14.94 -14.39 -1.73
CA ALA A 625 -16.19 -13.99 -1.09
C ALA A 625 -16.49 -14.81 0.17
N GLU A 626 -16.22 -16.12 0.14
CA GLU A 626 -16.30 -17.00 1.31
C GLU A 626 -15.34 -16.58 2.43
N LEU A 627 -14.18 -16.01 2.09
CA LEU A 627 -13.24 -15.44 3.05
C LEU A 627 -13.65 -14.05 3.57
N GLY A 628 -14.68 -13.43 3.01
CA GLY A 628 -15.09 -12.07 3.35
C GLY A 628 -14.17 -10.97 2.79
N TYR A 629 -13.39 -11.27 1.76
CA TYR A 629 -12.50 -10.31 1.09
C TYR A 629 -13.20 -9.59 -0.07
N VAL A 630 -14.21 -10.22 -0.65
CA VAL A 630 -15.00 -9.68 -1.76
C VAL A 630 -16.48 -9.86 -1.47
N LYS A 631 -17.28 -8.90 -1.90
CA LYS A 631 -18.72 -9.06 -2.05
C LYS A 631 -19.06 -9.12 -3.54
N LEU A 632 -19.82 -10.13 -3.96
CA LEU A 632 -20.32 -10.27 -5.31
C LEU A 632 -21.72 -9.63 -5.40
N MET A 633 -21.88 -8.68 -6.32
CA MET A 633 -23.13 -7.94 -6.50
C MET A 633 -23.79 -8.33 -7.83
N ASP A 634 -25.12 -8.45 -7.85
CA ASP A 634 -25.87 -8.55 -9.11
C ASP A 634 -26.07 -7.14 -9.70
N PRO A 635 -25.60 -6.86 -10.93
CA PRO A 635 -25.84 -5.58 -11.60
C PRO A 635 -27.30 -5.11 -11.60
N LYS A 636 -28.26 -6.04 -11.61
CA LYS A 636 -29.69 -5.69 -11.61
C LYS A 636 -30.18 -5.12 -10.29
N GLU A 637 -29.51 -5.44 -9.19
CA GLU A 637 -29.80 -4.91 -7.86
C GLU A 637 -29.05 -3.59 -7.59
N MET A 638 -28.13 -3.21 -8.48
CA MET A 638 -27.38 -1.97 -8.37
C MET A 638 -28.22 -0.76 -8.81
N ILE A 639 -27.97 0.36 -8.16
CA ILE A 639 -28.65 1.62 -8.41
C ILE A 639 -27.93 2.33 -9.55
N SER A 640 -28.65 2.50 -10.66
CA SER A 640 -28.14 3.17 -11.85
C SER A 640 -28.22 4.69 -11.73
N ARG A 641 -27.42 5.38 -12.55
CA ARG A 641 -27.50 6.85 -12.70
C ARG A 641 -28.92 7.32 -13.03
N ALA A 642 -29.60 6.62 -13.94
CA ALA A 642 -30.95 6.97 -14.37
C ALA A 642 -31.94 6.90 -13.20
N ARG A 643 -31.80 5.89 -12.33
CA ARG A 643 -32.61 5.77 -11.12
C ARG A 643 -32.34 6.93 -10.15
N LEU A 644 -31.07 7.26 -9.90
CA LEU A 644 -30.70 8.40 -9.04
C LEU A 644 -31.33 9.71 -9.52
N VAL A 645 -31.23 10.01 -10.83
CA VAL A 645 -31.82 11.22 -11.40
C VAL A 645 -33.35 11.25 -11.24
N ALA A 646 -34.02 10.11 -11.48
CA ALA A 646 -35.47 10.01 -11.32
C ALA A 646 -35.90 10.23 -9.85
N ASP A 647 -35.18 9.62 -8.91
CA ASP A 647 -35.46 9.77 -7.48
C ASP A 647 -35.20 11.20 -6.99
N LEU A 648 -34.10 11.83 -7.42
CA LEU A 648 -33.78 13.23 -7.09
C LEU A 648 -34.86 14.19 -7.59
N LYS A 649 -35.34 13.98 -8.84
CA LYS A 649 -36.45 14.78 -9.39
C LYS A 649 -37.75 14.56 -8.61
N LYS A 650 -38.04 13.30 -8.23
CA LYS A 650 -39.21 12.97 -7.41
C LYS A 650 -39.14 13.62 -6.02
N LEU A 651 -37.94 13.78 -5.46
CA LEU A 651 -37.69 14.47 -4.19
C LEU A 651 -37.81 16.00 -4.30
N GLY A 652 -37.91 16.55 -5.51
CA GLY A 652 -38.08 17.99 -5.75
C GLY A 652 -36.80 18.71 -6.21
N VAL A 653 -35.75 18.00 -6.62
CA VAL A 653 -34.57 18.62 -7.25
C VAL A 653 -34.89 18.99 -8.70
N GLU A 654 -34.78 20.27 -9.04
CA GLU A 654 -35.13 20.82 -10.35
C GLU A 654 -33.92 21.43 -11.08
N PRO A 655 -33.94 21.46 -12.43
CA PRO A 655 -32.90 22.12 -13.20
C PRO A 655 -32.79 23.63 -12.90
N GLY A 656 -31.58 24.12 -12.65
CA GLY A 656 -31.31 25.51 -12.28
C GLY A 656 -31.16 25.76 -10.78
N MET A 657 -31.39 24.76 -9.94
CA MET A 657 -31.19 24.90 -8.50
C MET A 657 -29.71 25.02 -8.14
N ASP A 658 -29.40 25.92 -7.19
CA ASP A 658 -28.15 25.88 -6.44
C ASP A 658 -28.34 24.96 -5.23
N LEU A 659 -27.62 23.85 -5.22
CA LEU A 659 -27.88 22.72 -4.32
C LEU A 659 -26.63 22.35 -3.54
N MET A 660 -26.66 22.52 -2.23
CA MET A 660 -25.66 21.95 -1.33
C MET A 660 -26.05 20.56 -0.87
N VAL A 661 -25.12 19.61 -0.95
CA VAL A 661 -25.38 18.20 -0.63
C VAL A 661 -24.47 17.73 0.50
N HIS A 662 -25.06 17.20 1.56
CA HIS A 662 -24.39 16.29 2.50
C HIS A 662 -24.85 14.87 2.20
N SER A 663 -23.95 13.89 2.21
CA SER A 663 -24.25 12.57 1.67
C SER A 663 -23.63 11.41 2.43
N SER A 664 -24.30 10.26 2.39
CA SER A 664 -23.74 8.96 2.76
C SER A 664 -23.89 7.97 1.59
N LEU A 665 -22.76 7.57 0.99
CA LEU A 665 -22.78 6.63 -0.15
C LEU A 665 -23.33 5.26 0.28
N SER A 666 -22.94 4.78 1.47
CA SER A 666 -23.33 3.45 1.95
C SER A 666 -24.83 3.33 2.21
N SER A 667 -25.52 4.41 2.60
CA SER A 667 -26.97 4.40 2.81
C SER A 667 -27.77 4.34 1.51
N LEU A 668 -27.19 4.76 0.37
CA LEU A 668 -27.90 4.72 -0.89
C LEU A 668 -28.14 3.29 -1.37
N GLY A 669 -27.33 2.32 -0.93
CA GLY A 669 -27.24 0.99 -1.53
C GLY A 669 -26.04 0.89 -2.48
N TYR A 670 -25.99 -0.15 -3.30
CA TYR A 670 -24.88 -0.35 -4.23
C TYR A 670 -25.10 0.45 -5.51
N VAL A 671 -24.42 1.58 -5.63
CA VAL A 671 -24.48 2.43 -6.83
C VAL A 671 -23.51 1.91 -7.89
N GLU A 672 -24.02 1.71 -9.11
CA GLU A 672 -23.20 1.38 -10.29
C GLU A 672 -22.11 2.45 -10.48
N GLY A 673 -20.83 2.06 -10.54
CA GLY A 673 -19.72 3.02 -10.66
C GLY A 673 -19.40 3.83 -9.39
N GLY A 674 -20.15 3.63 -8.30
CA GLY A 674 -19.87 4.23 -6.99
C GLY A 674 -20.12 5.73 -6.90
N ALA A 675 -19.22 6.45 -6.24
CA ALA A 675 -19.36 7.88 -5.95
C ALA A 675 -19.48 8.76 -7.20
N ASP A 676 -18.71 8.46 -8.25
CA ASP A 676 -18.71 9.21 -9.51
C ASP A 676 -20.12 9.29 -10.12
N THR A 677 -20.84 8.18 -10.12
CA THR A 677 -22.21 8.08 -10.64
C THR A 677 -23.21 8.90 -9.82
N VAL A 678 -23.00 9.01 -8.51
CA VAL A 678 -23.84 9.88 -7.67
C VAL A 678 -23.62 11.35 -8.03
N VAL A 679 -22.37 11.76 -8.20
CA VAL A 679 -22.04 13.13 -8.64
C VAL A 679 -22.61 13.41 -10.03
N ASP A 680 -22.48 12.47 -10.97
CA ASP A 680 -23.07 12.58 -12.31
C ASP A 680 -24.60 12.63 -12.31
N GLY A 681 -25.23 11.95 -11.36
CA GLY A 681 -26.68 11.99 -11.14
C GLY A 681 -27.12 13.35 -10.58
N LEU A 682 -26.41 13.89 -9.60
CA LEU A 682 -26.67 15.21 -9.02
C LEU A 682 -26.49 16.33 -10.06
N LEU A 683 -25.37 16.33 -10.79
CA LEU A 683 -25.11 17.30 -11.86
C LEU A 683 -26.17 17.21 -12.98
N ALA A 684 -26.63 16.01 -13.32
CA ALA A 684 -27.70 15.84 -14.29
C ALA A 684 -29.07 16.33 -13.78
N ALA A 685 -29.36 16.19 -12.49
CA ALA A 685 -30.60 16.64 -11.88
C ALA A 685 -30.68 18.18 -11.84
N VAL A 686 -29.60 18.85 -11.40
CA VAL A 686 -29.56 20.34 -11.34
C VAL A 686 -29.30 20.97 -12.71
N GLY A 687 -28.72 20.24 -13.66
CA GLY A 687 -28.48 20.69 -15.04
C GLY A 687 -27.46 21.83 -15.16
N LYS A 688 -27.19 22.26 -16.40
CA LYS A 688 -26.12 23.24 -16.71
C LYS A 688 -26.33 24.65 -16.12
N ARG A 689 -27.55 24.98 -15.71
CA ARG A 689 -27.90 26.28 -15.10
C ARG A 689 -27.87 26.26 -13.57
N GLY A 690 -27.80 25.07 -12.97
CA GLY A 690 -27.73 24.90 -11.52
C GLY A 690 -26.29 24.76 -11.05
N THR A 691 -26.06 25.06 -9.77
CA THR A 691 -24.74 24.92 -9.13
C THR A 691 -24.79 23.85 -8.07
N LEU A 692 -23.97 22.80 -8.21
CA LEU A 692 -23.80 21.78 -7.18
C LEU A 692 -22.71 22.24 -6.21
N VAL A 693 -23.00 22.21 -4.91
CA VAL A 693 -22.08 22.58 -3.83
C VAL A 693 -21.94 21.41 -2.86
N MET A 694 -20.72 21.12 -2.41
CA MET A 694 -20.46 20.06 -1.44
C MET A 694 -19.42 20.47 -0.41
N PRO A 695 -19.54 19.99 0.84
CA PRO A 695 -18.51 20.17 1.84
C PRO A 695 -17.22 19.45 1.41
N SER A 696 -16.09 20.10 1.60
CA SER A 696 -14.76 19.59 1.28
C SER A 696 -13.82 19.72 2.49
N PHE A 697 -14.39 19.49 3.68
CA PHE A 697 -13.78 19.69 4.98
C PHE A 697 -12.72 18.63 5.23
N ASN A 698 -11.70 18.99 6.00
CA ASN A 698 -10.79 18.02 6.59
C ASN A 698 -10.85 18.04 8.13
N HIS A 699 -11.58 18.99 8.74
CA HIS A 699 -11.74 19.13 10.19
C HIS A 699 -10.41 19.11 10.97
N LYS A 700 -9.37 19.78 10.46
CA LYS A 700 -8.01 19.78 11.05
C LYS A 700 -7.27 18.45 10.95
N GLY A 701 -7.76 17.51 10.14
CA GLY A 701 -6.98 16.33 9.79
C GLY A 701 -5.69 16.68 9.05
N ALA A 702 -5.69 17.81 8.33
CA ALA A 702 -4.54 18.33 7.62
C ALA A 702 -3.74 19.29 8.51
N GLN A 703 -2.43 19.10 8.60
CA GLN A 703 -1.49 20.05 9.21
C GLN A 703 -1.28 21.25 8.29
N VAL A 704 -1.16 20.99 6.99
CA VAL A 704 -1.17 22.01 5.94
C VAL A 704 -2.30 21.72 4.97
N TYR A 705 -3.20 22.69 4.78
CA TYR A 705 -4.26 22.56 3.80
C TYR A 705 -3.76 23.01 2.42
N ASN A 706 -3.67 22.07 1.49
CA ASN A 706 -3.45 22.34 0.08
C ASN A 706 -4.79 22.21 -0.66
N PRO A 707 -5.40 23.33 -1.13
CA PRO A 707 -6.67 23.30 -1.83
C PRO A 707 -6.69 22.37 -3.05
N MET A 708 -5.52 22.10 -3.64
CA MET A 708 -5.40 21.27 -4.83
C MET A 708 -5.33 19.77 -4.56
N THR A 709 -4.89 19.34 -3.36
CA THR A 709 -4.56 17.92 -3.10
C THR A 709 -5.12 17.37 -1.80
N THR A 710 -5.34 18.19 -0.76
CA THR A 710 -5.81 17.71 0.55
C THR A 710 -7.17 17.03 0.41
N PRO A 711 -7.30 15.75 0.80
CA PRO A 711 -8.56 15.02 0.70
C PRO A 711 -9.61 15.62 1.64
N THR A 712 -10.88 15.36 1.32
CA THR A 712 -11.98 15.66 2.25
C THR A 712 -12.27 14.45 3.15
N THR A 713 -12.64 14.71 4.40
CA THR A 713 -13.15 13.71 5.34
C THR A 713 -14.66 13.52 5.24
N ASN A 714 -15.37 14.24 4.36
CA ASN A 714 -16.84 14.16 4.22
C ASN A 714 -17.32 12.95 3.39
N GLY A 715 -16.43 12.03 3.03
CA GLY A 715 -16.75 10.77 2.36
C GLY A 715 -16.52 10.78 0.84
N ALA A 716 -16.77 9.62 0.23
CA ALA A 716 -16.37 9.36 -1.16
C ALA A 716 -17.09 10.22 -2.21
N ILE A 717 -18.33 10.63 -1.97
CA ILE A 717 -19.10 11.46 -2.93
C ILE A 717 -18.52 12.88 -3.02
N PRO A 718 -18.35 13.62 -1.91
CA PRO A 718 -17.66 14.90 -1.97
C PRO A 718 -16.22 14.79 -2.49
N ASP A 719 -15.48 13.73 -2.11
CA ASP A 719 -14.10 13.53 -2.59
C ASP A 719 -14.02 13.34 -4.12
N ALA A 720 -14.96 12.60 -4.70
CA ALA A 720 -15.08 12.47 -6.15
C ALA A 720 -15.47 13.79 -6.84
N MET A 721 -16.31 14.61 -6.20
CA MET A 721 -16.80 15.87 -6.78
C MET A 721 -15.71 16.94 -6.87
N TRP A 722 -14.98 17.23 -5.78
CA TRP A 722 -14.03 18.34 -5.77
C TRP A 722 -12.81 18.09 -6.68
N ARG A 723 -12.51 16.81 -6.98
CA ARG A 723 -11.42 16.41 -7.87
C ARG A 723 -11.72 16.62 -9.36
N ARG A 724 -12.96 16.98 -9.72
CA ARG A 724 -13.31 17.31 -11.10
C ARG A 724 -12.61 18.59 -11.55
N ARG A 725 -12.33 18.68 -12.86
CA ARG A 725 -11.68 19.85 -13.46
C ARG A 725 -12.52 21.11 -13.28
N GLU A 726 -13.83 20.97 -13.43
CA GLU A 726 -14.82 22.04 -13.35
C GLU A 726 -15.09 22.49 -11.91
N ALA A 727 -14.57 21.77 -10.92
CA ALA A 727 -14.77 22.10 -9.53
C ALA A 727 -13.88 23.27 -9.10
N VAL A 728 -14.53 24.32 -8.61
CA VAL A 728 -13.89 25.38 -7.84
C VAL A 728 -13.89 24.95 -6.39
N ARG A 729 -12.76 25.07 -5.71
CA ARG A 729 -12.61 24.75 -4.29
C ARG A 729 -12.08 25.96 -3.54
N SER A 730 -12.76 26.32 -2.47
CA SER A 730 -12.35 27.42 -1.60
C SER A 730 -11.13 27.06 -0.74
N ASN A 731 -10.47 28.07 -0.19
CA ASN A 731 -9.16 27.98 0.45
C ASN A 731 -9.19 27.90 1.99
N HIS A 732 -10.36 27.79 2.61
CA HIS A 732 -10.44 27.75 4.08
C HIS A 732 -9.80 26.46 4.65
N PRO A 733 -8.85 26.55 5.60
CA PRO A 733 -7.99 25.44 6.02
C PRO A 733 -8.71 24.21 6.57
N THR A 734 -9.86 24.38 7.23
CA THR A 734 -10.58 23.28 7.89
C THR A 734 -11.92 22.93 7.25
N HIS A 735 -12.62 23.93 6.71
CA HIS A 735 -14.00 23.84 6.23
C HIS A 735 -14.17 24.31 4.78
N ALA A 736 -13.21 24.00 3.91
CA ALA A 736 -13.34 24.27 2.49
C ALA A 736 -14.64 23.70 1.88
N MET A 737 -15.21 24.44 0.95
CA MET A 737 -16.35 24.07 0.12
C MET A 737 -15.91 23.91 -1.34
N ALA A 738 -16.52 22.97 -2.05
CA ALA A 738 -16.34 22.78 -3.48
C ALA A 738 -17.65 23.02 -4.24
N ALA A 739 -17.58 23.63 -5.42
CA ALA A 739 -18.73 23.94 -6.25
C ALA A 739 -18.47 23.65 -7.74
N ILE A 740 -19.49 23.17 -8.46
CA ILE A 740 -19.50 23.00 -9.92
C ILE A 740 -20.78 23.64 -10.46
N GLY A 741 -20.65 24.58 -11.40
CA GLY A 741 -21.77 25.27 -12.03
C GLY A 741 -21.52 26.77 -12.19
N PRO A 742 -22.51 27.52 -12.71
CA PRO A 742 -22.35 28.93 -13.09
C PRO A 742 -21.99 29.86 -11.91
N LYS A 743 -22.35 29.50 -10.68
CA LYS A 743 -22.02 30.29 -9.47
C LYS A 743 -20.84 29.75 -8.67
N ALA A 744 -20.08 28.78 -9.20
CA ALA A 744 -19.04 28.10 -8.43
C ALA A 744 -17.94 29.06 -7.91
N GLU A 745 -17.46 29.96 -8.76
CA GLU A 745 -16.47 30.99 -8.37
C GLU A 745 -17.04 31.99 -7.37
N GLU A 746 -18.25 32.49 -7.61
CA GLU A 746 -18.94 33.42 -6.71
C GLU A 746 -19.16 32.80 -5.32
N ILE A 747 -19.53 31.51 -5.26
CA ILE A 747 -19.74 30.81 -4.00
C ILE A 747 -18.41 30.59 -3.27
N CYS A 748 -17.33 30.22 -3.96
CA CYS A 748 -16.10 29.80 -3.30
C CYS A 748 -15.07 30.92 -3.04
N ARG A 749 -15.23 32.12 -3.62
CA ARG A 749 -14.27 33.23 -3.47
C ARG A 749 -14.12 33.73 -2.02
N ASP A 750 -12.95 34.26 -1.70
CA ASP A 750 -12.64 35.01 -0.47
C ASP A 750 -12.99 34.27 0.84
N HIS A 751 -13.05 32.93 0.81
CA HIS A 751 -13.54 32.13 1.94
C HIS A 751 -12.65 32.27 3.18
N LEU A 752 -11.36 32.49 2.99
CA LEU A 752 -10.44 32.71 4.09
C LEU A 752 -10.72 34.05 4.80
N GLU A 753 -10.95 35.10 4.03
CA GLU A 753 -11.12 36.47 4.52
C GLU A 753 -12.49 36.70 5.17
N VAL A 754 -13.55 36.05 4.66
CA VAL A 754 -14.91 36.21 5.20
C VAL A 754 -15.22 35.28 6.38
N GLY A 755 -14.46 34.21 6.56
CA GLY A 755 -14.73 33.16 7.55
C GLY A 755 -15.75 32.10 7.10
N ILE A 756 -15.94 31.05 7.89
CA ILE A 756 -16.59 29.79 7.44
C ILE A 756 -18.11 29.87 7.30
N TRP A 757 -18.77 30.55 8.24
CA TRP A 757 -20.24 30.56 8.35
C TRP A 757 -20.82 31.97 8.42
N ALA A 758 -20.02 32.98 8.06
CA ALA A 758 -20.51 34.33 7.84
C ALA A 758 -21.59 34.36 6.76
N GLN A 759 -22.40 35.43 6.74
CA GLN A 759 -23.40 35.63 5.70
C GLN A 759 -22.79 35.61 4.29
N ASP A 760 -21.56 36.11 4.16
CA ASP A 760 -20.82 36.14 2.90
C ASP A 760 -19.87 34.94 2.71
N SER A 761 -19.93 33.91 3.56
CA SER A 761 -19.21 32.66 3.33
C SER A 761 -19.85 31.84 2.21
N PRO A 762 -19.20 30.79 1.68
CA PRO A 762 -19.80 29.96 0.62
C PRO A 762 -21.18 29.40 0.98
N ILE A 763 -21.36 28.96 2.22
CA ILE A 763 -22.65 28.43 2.68
C ILE A 763 -23.64 29.57 2.90
N GLY A 764 -23.18 30.73 3.42
CA GLY A 764 -24.00 31.92 3.57
C GLY A 764 -24.55 32.44 2.24
N ARG A 765 -23.67 32.62 1.24
CA ARG A 765 -24.05 33.03 -0.12
C ARG A 765 -25.07 32.08 -0.75
N LEU A 766 -24.90 30.78 -0.57
CA LEU A 766 -25.89 29.80 -1.03
C LEU A 766 -27.26 29.98 -0.35
N ILE A 767 -27.29 30.08 0.98
CA ILE A 767 -28.53 30.21 1.77
C ILE A 767 -29.27 31.50 1.40
N HIS A 768 -28.55 32.63 1.39
CA HIS A 768 -29.13 33.96 1.14
C HIS A 768 -29.38 34.21 -0.35
N GLY A 769 -28.69 33.50 -1.25
CA GLY A 769 -28.94 33.48 -2.69
C GLY A 769 -30.12 32.60 -3.12
N GLY A 770 -30.88 32.03 -2.18
CA GLY A 770 -32.08 31.23 -2.46
C GLY A 770 -31.82 29.76 -2.77
N GLY A 771 -30.62 29.26 -2.46
CA GLY A 771 -30.24 27.86 -2.67
C GLY A 771 -30.94 26.86 -1.73
N TYR A 772 -30.69 25.58 -1.99
CA TYR A 772 -31.31 24.44 -1.32
C TYR A 772 -30.24 23.57 -0.66
N ILE A 773 -30.63 22.91 0.45
CA ILE A 773 -29.81 21.95 1.17
C ILE A 773 -30.46 20.57 1.03
N LEU A 774 -29.70 19.61 0.50
CA LEU A 774 -30.07 18.21 0.41
C LEU A 774 -29.25 17.38 1.41
N ALA A 775 -29.96 16.70 2.30
CA ALA A 775 -29.40 15.63 3.12
C ALA A 775 -29.68 14.29 2.40
N LEU A 776 -28.65 13.74 1.75
CA LEU A 776 -28.72 12.54 0.89
C LEU A 776 -28.29 11.30 1.66
N GLY A 777 -29.24 10.54 2.21
CA GLY A 777 -28.92 9.38 3.06
C GLY A 777 -28.43 9.76 4.47
N VAL A 778 -28.66 11.01 4.88
CA VAL A 778 -28.33 11.60 6.17
C VAL A 778 -29.44 12.59 6.56
N SER A 779 -29.37 13.18 7.75
CA SER A 779 -30.28 14.25 8.23
C SER A 779 -29.61 15.63 8.18
N HIS A 780 -30.39 16.71 8.37
CA HIS A 780 -29.83 18.07 8.40
C HIS A 780 -28.96 18.33 9.64
N SER A 781 -29.02 17.49 10.68
CA SER A 781 -28.04 17.50 11.78
C SER A 781 -26.60 17.29 11.31
N SER A 782 -26.39 16.59 10.18
CA SER A 782 -25.07 16.39 9.56
C SER A 782 -24.66 17.55 8.66
N SER A 783 -25.58 18.48 8.35
CA SER A 783 -25.29 19.63 7.49
C SER A 783 -24.70 20.76 8.30
N THR A 784 -23.55 21.31 7.90
CA THR A 784 -22.98 22.49 8.58
C THR A 784 -23.72 23.78 8.23
N ALA A 785 -24.75 23.74 7.38
CA ALA A 785 -25.50 24.90 6.94
C ALA A 785 -26.25 25.63 8.07
N TYR A 786 -26.64 24.92 9.13
CA TYR A 786 -27.29 25.55 10.27
C TYR A 786 -26.35 26.46 11.07
N HIS A 787 -25.03 26.34 10.93
CA HIS A 787 -24.07 27.23 11.61
C HIS A 787 -24.14 28.68 11.08
N VAL A 788 -24.59 28.90 9.83
CA VAL A 788 -24.85 30.25 9.33
C VAL A 788 -25.92 30.96 10.16
N ALA A 789 -26.89 30.21 10.70
CA ALA A 789 -27.87 30.77 11.62
C ALA A 789 -27.27 31.08 13.00
N GLU A 790 -26.31 30.27 13.46
CA GLU A 790 -25.58 30.50 14.71
C GLU A 790 -24.75 31.80 14.62
N MET A 791 -24.08 32.05 13.49
CA MET A 791 -23.34 33.30 13.27
C MET A 791 -24.25 34.53 13.07
N SER A 792 -25.57 34.34 12.92
CA SER A 792 -26.55 35.43 12.77
C SER A 792 -27.22 35.87 14.08
N VAL A 793 -26.81 35.26 15.20
CA VAL A 793 -27.19 35.65 16.57
C VAL A 793 -25.91 35.92 17.38
N PRO A 794 -25.99 36.59 18.54
CA PRO A 794 -24.85 36.76 19.44
C PRO A 794 -24.37 35.41 20.02
N CYS A 795 -23.65 34.62 19.22
CA CYS A 795 -23.15 33.30 19.54
C CYS A 795 -21.66 33.40 19.86
N SER A 796 -21.30 33.38 21.14
CA SER A 796 -19.90 33.49 21.60
C SER A 796 -19.12 32.19 21.45
N CYS A 797 -19.78 31.04 21.33
CA CYS A 797 -19.11 29.74 21.37
C CYS A 797 -18.39 29.34 20.07
N ILE A 798 -18.53 30.13 19.00
CA ILE A 798 -17.81 29.94 17.74
C ILE A 798 -17.08 31.23 17.43
N ASP A 799 -15.77 31.11 17.23
CA ASP A 799 -14.96 32.17 16.66
C ASP A 799 -14.37 31.68 15.33
N MET A 800 -14.72 32.36 14.24
CA MET A 800 -14.30 31.98 12.88
C MET A 800 -12.80 32.20 12.66
N PHE A 801 -12.16 33.02 13.49
CA PHE A 801 -10.78 33.47 13.36
C PHE A 801 -9.94 33.20 14.63
N GLY A 802 -10.51 32.54 15.63
CA GLY A 802 -9.89 32.35 16.95
C GLY A 802 -8.75 31.33 17.03
N ASN A 803 -8.25 30.84 15.89
CA ASN A 803 -7.20 29.83 15.81
C ASN A 803 -6.28 30.11 14.61
N ILE A 804 -5.07 29.54 14.60
CA ILE A 804 -4.14 29.63 13.46
C ILE A 804 -3.98 28.26 12.79
N ASP A 805 -4.08 28.21 11.47
CA ASP A 805 -3.86 27.02 10.63
C ASP A 805 -2.94 27.39 9.44
N ALA A 806 -2.50 26.42 8.63
CA ALA A 806 -1.59 26.65 7.50
C ALA A 806 -2.21 26.27 6.15
N VAL A 807 -1.97 27.09 5.11
CA VAL A 807 -2.52 26.89 3.75
C VAL A 807 -1.45 27.07 2.68
N VAL A 808 -1.50 26.23 1.63
CA VAL A 808 -0.70 26.42 0.40
C VAL A 808 -1.37 27.46 -0.51
N PHE A 809 -0.64 28.52 -0.84
CA PHE A 809 -1.10 29.59 -1.74
C PHE A 809 -0.73 29.35 -3.21
N PRO A 810 -1.33 30.09 -4.16
CA PRO A 810 -1.04 29.94 -5.60
C PRO A 810 0.42 30.18 -6.00
N ASP A 811 1.19 30.92 -5.21
CA ASP A 811 2.64 31.09 -5.42
C ASP A 811 3.47 29.87 -4.94
N GLY A 812 2.83 28.89 -4.30
CA GLY A 812 3.44 27.70 -3.74
C GLY A 812 3.98 27.88 -2.31
N SER A 813 3.85 29.06 -1.71
CA SER A 813 4.20 29.30 -0.31
C SER A 813 3.17 28.69 0.64
N VAL A 814 3.64 28.17 1.78
CA VAL A 814 2.79 27.89 2.93
C VAL A 814 2.76 29.12 3.82
N ARG A 815 1.56 29.55 4.22
CA ARG A 815 1.40 30.66 5.16
C ARG A 815 0.43 30.29 6.26
N GLU A 816 0.71 30.80 7.45
CA GLU A 816 -0.23 30.79 8.57
C GLU A 816 -1.39 31.74 8.28
N VAL A 817 -2.59 31.29 8.62
CA VAL A 817 -3.84 32.00 8.40
C VAL A 817 -4.77 31.81 9.59
N GLU A 818 -5.66 32.76 9.80
CA GLU A 818 -6.72 32.63 10.79
C GLU A 818 -7.68 31.50 10.40
N GLY A 819 -8.17 30.80 11.41
CA GLY A 819 -8.98 29.59 11.28
C GLY A 819 -9.91 29.39 12.46
N LEU A 820 -10.70 28.32 12.39
CA LEU A 820 -11.83 28.09 13.28
C LEU A 820 -11.43 27.73 14.70
N ALA A 821 -11.93 28.48 15.68
CA ALA A 821 -12.14 28.02 17.05
C ALA A 821 -13.60 27.57 17.23
N PHE A 822 -13.81 26.26 17.13
CA PHE A 822 -15.11 25.65 17.38
C PHE A 822 -15.37 25.53 18.88
N ARG A 823 -16.64 25.52 19.28
CA ARG A 823 -17.07 25.43 20.68
C ARG A 823 -16.39 24.30 21.46
N SER A 824 -16.01 24.61 22.70
CA SER A 824 -15.35 23.68 23.64
C SER A 824 -16.31 22.69 24.32
N GLY A 825 -17.62 22.91 24.22
CA GLY A 825 -18.66 22.09 24.83
C GLY A 825 -19.88 21.90 23.93
N GLU A 826 -20.83 21.09 24.41
CA GLU A 826 -22.06 20.81 23.69
C GLU A 826 -22.97 22.04 23.57
N CYS A 827 -23.63 22.19 22.43
CA CYS A 827 -24.61 23.24 22.26
C CYS A 827 -25.88 22.88 23.07
N PRO A 828 -26.39 23.78 23.94
CA PRO A 828 -27.61 23.53 24.71
C PRO A 828 -28.87 23.43 23.84
N VAL A 829 -28.78 23.78 22.55
CA VAL A 829 -29.87 23.66 21.58
C VAL A 829 -29.58 22.48 20.64
N PRO A 830 -30.20 21.31 20.87
CA PRO A 830 -29.92 20.12 20.07
C PRO A 830 -30.29 20.33 18.61
N THR A 831 -29.51 19.73 17.71
CA THR A 831 -29.73 19.82 16.26
C THR A 831 -30.95 19.02 15.81
N THR A 832 -31.36 17.98 16.54
CA THR A 832 -32.57 17.18 16.25
C THR A 832 -33.85 18.03 16.20
N LYS A 833 -33.92 19.08 17.03
CA LYS A 833 -35.04 20.04 17.06
C LYS A 833 -35.25 20.75 15.72
N LEU A 834 -34.18 20.89 14.91
CA LEU A 834 -34.25 21.48 13.57
C LEU A 834 -35.10 20.61 12.65
N ASP A 835 -34.75 19.34 12.49
CA ASP A 835 -35.46 18.38 11.63
C ASP A 835 -36.92 18.21 12.09
N GLU A 836 -37.16 18.10 13.39
CA GLU A 836 -38.53 18.04 13.98
C GLU A 836 -39.38 19.26 13.59
N THR A 837 -38.80 20.45 13.67
CA THR A 837 -39.54 21.69 13.37
C THR A 837 -39.75 21.87 11.87
N LEU A 838 -38.77 21.54 11.03
CA LEU A 838 -38.91 21.55 9.57
C LEU A 838 -40.02 20.59 9.12
N ASN A 839 -40.06 19.38 9.69
CA ASN A 839 -41.11 18.39 9.43
C ASN A 839 -42.49 18.87 9.88
N ARG A 840 -42.61 19.31 11.14
CA ARG A 840 -43.88 19.81 11.70
C ARG A 840 -44.45 20.97 10.90
N ARG A 841 -43.59 21.87 10.40
CA ARG A 841 -43.99 23.04 9.60
C ARG A 841 -44.08 22.74 8.10
N LYS A 842 -43.82 21.49 7.66
CA LYS A 842 -43.81 21.07 6.25
C LYS A 842 -42.89 21.93 5.37
N LEU A 843 -41.75 22.34 5.91
CA LEU A 843 -40.77 23.18 5.22
C LEU A 843 -39.73 22.37 4.44
N GLN A 844 -39.68 21.05 4.65
CA GLN A 844 -38.80 20.15 3.91
C GLN A 844 -39.59 19.04 3.21
N GLN A 845 -39.12 18.63 2.05
CA GLN A 845 -39.60 17.46 1.35
C GLN A 845 -38.77 16.25 1.77
N MET A 846 -39.43 15.12 2.01
CA MET A 846 -38.77 13.87 2.39
C MET A 846 -39.08 12.79 1.37
N GLY A 847 -38.11 11.90 1.13
CA GLY A 847 -38.25 10.80 0.20
C GLY A 847 -37.02 9.90 0.20
N LYS A 848 -36.93 9.01 -0.78
CA LYS A 848 -35.77 8.14 -0.96
C LYS A 848 -35.04 8.46 -2.26
N VAL A 849 -33.72 8.36 -2.21
CA VAL A 849 -32.84 8.32 -3.38
C VAL A 849 -32.04 7.03 -3.30
N GLY A 850 -32.23 6.13 -4.27
CA GLY A 850 -31.85 4.73 -4.07
C GLY A 850 -32.58 4.17 -2.84
N ASN A 851 -31.83 3.61 -1.90
CA ASN A 851 -32.35 3.09 -0.63
C ASN A 851 -32.30 4.11 0.52
N GLY A 852 -31.55 5.21 0.36
CA GLY A 852 -31.26 6.16 1.42
C GLY A 852 -32.40 7.14 1.65
N ASP A 853 -32.71 7.40 2.92
CA ASP A 853 -33.67 8.44 3.32
C ASP A 853 -33.06 9.82 3.12
N CYS A 854 -33.83 10.71 2.51
CA CYS A 854 -33.36 12.01 2.07
C CYS A 854 -34.35 13.11 2.44
N SER A 855 -33.81 14.31 2.70
CA SER A 855 -34.60 15.52 2.90
C SER A 855 -34.04 16.69 2.09
N LEU A 856 -34.94 17.46 1.49
CA LEU A 856 -34.64 18.66 0.71
C LEU A 856 -35.35 19.86 1.34
N VAL A 857 -34.59 20.92 1.64
CA VAL A 857 -35.10 22.14 2.27
C VAL A 857 -34.52 23.37 1.59
N LYS A 858 -35.30 24.46 1.53
CA LYS A 858 -34.76 25.75 1.12
C LYS A 858 -33.84 26.29 2.21
N GLY A 859 -32.62 26.69 1.86
CA GLY A 859 -31.60 27.08 2.82
C GLY A 859 -32.08 28.19 3.78
N ILE A 860 -32.85 29.16 3.27
CA ILE A 860 -33.38 30.27 4.07
C ILE A 860 -34.37 29.82 5.15
N ASP A 861 -35.12 28.75 4.92
CA ASP A 861 -36.12 28.25 5.87
C ASP A 861 -35.43 27.46 6.99
N LEU A 862 -34.41 26.65 6.65
CA LEU A 862 -33.51 26.03 7.62
C LEU A 862 -32.84 27.09 8.51
N TRP A 863 -32.31 28.15 7.90
CA TRP A 863 -31.67 29.26 8.60
C TRP A 863 -32.65 29.96 9.57
N LYS A 864 -33.86 30.31 9.11
CA LYS A 864 -34.89 30.96 9.96
C LYS A 864 -35.25 30.09 11.16
N VAL A 865 -35.51 28.80 10.94
CA VAL A 865 -35.89 27.86 12.00
C VAL A 865 -34.77 27.72 13.02
N ARG A 866 -33.52 27.52 12.58
CA ARG A 866 -32.39 27.41 13.51
C ARG A 866 -32.18 28.71 14.29
N ARG A 867 -32.24 29.87 13.63
CA ARG A 867 -32.12 31.18 14.28
C ARG A 867 -33.18 31.38 15.36
N GLU A 868 -34.42 30.97 15.11
CA GLU A 868 -35.51 31.01 16.09
C GLU A 868 -35.21 30.17 17.34
N HIS A 869 -34.61 28.98 17.17
CA HIS A 869 -34.23 28.12 18.28
C HIS A 869 -33.11 28.72 19.15
N LEU A 870 -32.24 29.54 18.56
CA LEU A 870 -31.03 30.04 19.20
C LEU A 870 -31.17 31.42 19.82
N ARG A 871 -32.07 32.28 19.31
CA ARG A 871 -32.16 33.71 19.68
C ARG A 871 -32.29 34.02 21.17
N ARG A 872 -32.80 33.07 21.98
CA ARG A 872 -32.97 33.21 23.44
C ARG A 872 -31.92 32.46 24.26
N VAL A 873 -31.06 31.67 23.61
CA VAL A 873 -30.11 30.77 24.28
C VAL A 873 -28.67 31.20 24.02
N CYS A 874 -28.31 31.54 22.78
CA CYS A 874 -26.94 31.96 22.45
C CYS A 874 -26.44 33.17 23.25
N PRO A 875 -27.24 34.24 23.48
CA PRO A 875 -26.73 35.42 24.22
C PRO A 875 -26.35 35.15 25.68
N THR A 876 -26.82 34.05 26.27
CA THR A 876 -26.54 33.65 27.66
C THR A 876 -25.77 32.32 27.73
N CYS A 877 -25.27 31.83 26.59
CA CYS A 877 -24.53 30.58 26.50
C CYS A 877 -23.15 30.71 27.14
N ALA A 878 -22.84 29.86 28.11
CA ALA A 878 -21.54 29.84 28.80
C ALA A 878 -20.46 29.01 28.08
N VAL A 879 -20.78 28.42 26.92
CA VAL A 879 -19.82 27.66 26.13
C VAL A 879 -18.91 28.62 25.39
N GLU A 880 -17.60 28.46 25.55
CA GLU A 880 -16.58 29.29 24.91
C GLU A 880 -15.96 28.61 23.68
N PRO A 881 -15.33 29.37 22.76
CA PRO A 881 -14.54 28.80 21.67
C PRO A 881 -13.33 28.01 22.21
N GLY A 882 -13.05 26.87 21.61
CA GLY A 882 -11.85 26.08 21.85
C GLY A 882 -10.62 26.69 21.17
N ILE A 883 -10.09 27.77 21.74
CA ILE A 883 -8.85 28.41 21.29
C ILE A 883 -7.66 27.52 21.64
N ARG A 884 -6.83 27.20 20.65
CA ARG A 884 -5.56 26.48 20.87
C ARG A 884 -4.53 27.49 21.35
N ARG A 885 -4.07 27.35 22.60
CA ARG A 885 -2.86 28.04 23.04
C ARG A 885 -1.69 27.33 22.37
N GLY A 886 -0.93 28.07 21.56
CA GLY A 886 0.19 27.56 20.77
C GLY A 886 1.32 26.96 21.60
#